data_AF-A0A503Q364-F1
#
_entry.id   AF-A0A503Q364-F1
#
_cell.length_a   1.000
_cell.length_b   1.000
_cell.length_c   1.000
_cell.angle_alpha   90.00
_cell.angle_beta   90.00
_cell.angle_gamma   90.00
#
_symmetry.space_group_name_H-M   'P 1'
#
loop_
_entity.id
_entity.type
_entity.pdbx_description
1 polymer ?
#
loop_
_entity_poly.entity_id
_entity_poly.type
_entity_poly.pdbx_seq_one_letter_code
_entity_poly.pdbx_strand_id
1 'polypeptide(L)'
;MTSQVNLIGYADTVGMDLGFLVPVFDRRPSNALLVQRLSSSGKIIDFEAVDNIDSNLVYIDRKVVKEGEDAIWAFSFSKGDIIAGRNTEFRDDLMKRINDPALADRPFLSIEIAEFLDMPKRRLSLARKALRSLSKLDTKAARTWMDLSILTTDLRRALSRISPQYTVAVKRLVATVDDDRVRLRGIAPGLSNESIHQIANVTRQVLEDLSSLYQSGSGRWDIRIVQRDPKRESPTAEAVVWLSDRSDIGAQPYLADRSLWRIDAYRPDEIEDFKAAALSRDVPAFVVFRGESLRTIQEIEDALRSKATSIQLIPQSRFKVATYDSLFDRSAESPRVCVPMGGFMGTRVPDSTTSRIVRQVIAATLAINGYSRRLETGEKFLFFRTTGTGTTPSTDAWATLYDRAFAVGLSAASAYTLASLGEPRNDEDNGTVHDLLFPNSHHLRDPRVDSAMKHARAHAAILLAAKPRDREDWTAHVRAVRGVLSRRGWRPKDGNDEYELNLEAEDSSKQYLLRARSEPVDGKPSWDPSELMRSDLQSINTFSFTEDGNTPNILARLYRHGELVVNMRDICGSEATGGVWSILAAQLRRLTSGQMNRARSHFMAMLINCAFRHGHVTLQEAGVIGEAIDGPSLGNEIQLMWSRVRQTRGETRASVRLLAGLSNPFHQPGHDLIPPFSIALGARGVHVFGDDVS
;
A
#
# COMPACT_ATOMS: atom_id res chain seq x y z
N MET A 1 32.79 27.18 25.76
CA MET A 1 33.95 26.44 25.20
C MET A 1 33.68 26.31 23.70
N THR A 2 34.55 26.85 22.85
CA THR A 2 34.42 26.67 21.38
C THR A 2 34.73 25.22 21.04
N SER A 3 33.83 24.55 20.31
CA SER A 3 34.07 23.16 19.94
C SER A 3 35.21 23.09 18.92
N GLN A 4 36.20 22.23 19.20
CA GLN A 4 37.27 21.92 18.25
C GLN A 4 36.96 20.57 17.60
N VAL A 5 37.11 20.49 16.29
CA VAL A 5 36.95 19.26 15.51
C VAL A 5 38.12 19.10 14.54
N ASN A 6 38.37 17.88 14.07
CA ASN A 6 39.40 17.66 13.05
C ASN A 6 38.74 17.48 11.69
N LEU A 7 39.15 18.26 10.70
CA LEU A 7 38.90 17.92 9.30
C LEU A 7 39.71 16.66 8.96
N ILE A 8 39.03 15.62 8.49
CA ILE A 8 39.64 14.31 8.19
C ILE A 8 39.66 13.98 6.70
N GLY A 9 38.88 14.69 5.89
CA GLY A 9 38.79 14.46 4.46
C GLY A 9 37.69 15.25 3.78
N TYR A 10 37.48 14.94 2.50
CA TYR A 10 36.43 15.51 1.66
C TYR A 10 35.61 14.39 1.03
N ALA A 11 34.28 14.45 1.22
CA ALA A 11 33.34 13.48 0.68
C ALA A 11 32.89 13.88 -0.73
N ASP A 12 33.07 12.98 -1.69
CA ASP A 12 32.47 13.07 -3.02
C ASP A 12 31.11 12.36 -3.02
N THR A 13 30.07 13.12 -2.72
CA THR A 13 28.69 12.60 -2.61
C THR A 13 28.10 12.12 -3.93
N VAL A 14 28.70 12.45 -5.07
CA VAL A 14 28.23 12.05 -6.40
C VAL A 14 29.06 10.91 -6.99
N GLY A 15 30.28 10.68 -6.47
CA GLY A 15 31.18 9.61 -6.89
C GLY A 15 31.77 9.83 -8.29
N MET A 16 31.90 11.08 -8.72
CA MET A 16 32.36 11.46 -10.06
C MET A 16 33.77 12.06 -10.07
N ASP A 17 34.43 12.18 -8.91
CA ASP A 17 35.73 12.80 -8.69
C ASP A 17 35.81 14.23 -9.28
N LEU A 18 34.67 14.92 -9.37
CA LEU A 18 34.55 16.20 -10.06
C LEU A 18 33.38 17.03 -9.50
N GLY A 19 33.72 18.19 -8.94
CA GLY A 19 32.76 19.15 -8.39
C GLY A 19 33.06 19.56 -6.96
N PHE A 20 32.12 20.27 -6.33
CA PHE A 20 32.25 20.65 -4.93
C PHE A 20 32.20 19.41 -4.03
N LEU A 21 33.18 19.28 -3.15
CA LEU A 21 33.25 18.21 -2.17
C LEU A 21 32.79 18.71 -0.80
N VAL A 22 32.22 17.81 0.00
CA VAL A 22 31.76 18.14 1.36
C VAL A 22 32.91 17.93 2.35
N PRO A 23 33.39 18.96 3.08
CA PRO A 23 34.39 18.77 4.12
C PRO A 23 33.81 17.95 5.27
N VAL A 24 34.51 16.87 5.64
CA VAL A 24 34.09 15.93 6.68
C VAL A 24 35.00 16.04 7.89
N PHE A 25 34.39 16.15 9.06
CA PHE A 25 35.06 16.35 10.33
C PHE A 25 34.81 15.18 11.29
N ASP A 26 35.72 14.96 12.24
CA ASP A 26 35.51 14.09 13.39
C ASP A 26 35.66 14.88 14.71
N ARG A 27 34.95 14.40 15.74
CA ARG A 27 35.10 14.91 17.11
C ARG A 27 35.32 13.75 18.05
N ARG A 28 36.59 13.43 18.34
CA ARG A 28 36.91 12.36 19.29
C ARG A 28 36.34 12.66 20.70
N PRO A 29 35.81 11.65 21.42
CA PRO A 29 35.78 10.22 21.06
C PRO A 29 34.54 9.78 20.24
N SER A 30 33.71 10.70 19.75
CA SER A 30 32.57 10.34 18.91
C SER A 30 33.02 9.70 17.60
N ASN A 31 32.37 8.61 17.21
CA ASN A 31 32.53 7.98 15.91
C ASN A 31 31.65 8.63 14.83
N ALA A 32 30.86 9.65 15.18
CA ALA A 32 30.03 10.36 14.22
C ALA A 32 30.90 11.24 13.30
N LEU A 33 30.62 11.15 12.00
CA LEU A 33 31.12 12.11 11.01
C LEU A 33 30.29 13.38 11.12
N LEU A 34 30.97 14.52 11.02
CA LEU A 34 30.36 15.84 11.14
C LEU A 34 30.58 16.64 9.86
N VAL A 35 29.68 17.56 9.56
CA VAL A 35 29.82 18.59 8.52
C VAL A 35 29.70 19.98 9.13
N GLN A 36 30.31 20.98 8.49
CA GLN A 36 30.25 22.36 8.98
C GLN A 36 28.86 22.98 8.70
N ARG A 37 28.29 23.69 9.69
CA ARG A 37 27.14 24.58 9.51
C ARG A 37 27.61 26.01 9.42
N LEU A 38 27.13 26.77 8.43
CA LEU A 38 27.64 28.09 8.10
C LEU A 38 26.66 29.22 8.45
N SER A 39 27.18 30.37 8.87
CA SER A 39 26.45 31.63 8.94
C SER A 39 26.23 32.22 7.55
N SER A 40 25.39 33.26 7.47
CA SER A 40 25.27 34.09 6.26
C SER A 40 26.56 34.82 5.86
N SER A 41 27.51 34.98 6.78
CA SER A 41 28.84 35.56 6.52
C SER A 41 29.88 34.53 6.07
N GLY A 42 29.52 33.25 5.96
CA GLY A 42 30.45 32.18 5.57
C GLY A 42 31.39 31.74 6.69
N LYS A 43 31.07 32.06 7.95
CA LYS A 43 31.78 31.56 9.13
C LYS A 43 31.14 30.27 9.62
N ILE A 44 31.94 29.39 10.21
CA ILE A 44 31.47 28.16 10.82
C ILE A 44 30.75 28.51 12.13
N ILE A 45 29.47 28.13 12.25
CA ILE A 45 28.67 28.38 13.46
C ILE A 45 28.50 27.12 14.32
N ASP A 46 28.65 25.94 13.74
CA ASP A 46 28.50 24.64 14.42
C ASP A 46 29.00 23.50 13.52
N PHE A 47 29.07 22.29 14.08
CA PHE A 47 29.32 21.06 13.34
C PHE A 47 28.19 20.06 13.59
N GLU A 48 27.50 19.68 12.52
CA GLU A 48 26.31 18.83 12.56
C GLU A 48 26.68 17.40 12.20
N ALA A 49 26.20 16.44 13.01
CA ALA A 49 26.40 15.02 12.73
C ALA A 49 25.58 14.60 11.51
N VAL A 50 26.17 13.75 10.68
CA VAL A 50 25.51 13.17 9.51
C VAL A 50 25.61 11.65 9.57
N ASP A 51 24.46 11.00 9.46
CA ASP A 51 24.37 9.55 9.39
C ASP A 51 24.67 9.10 7.95
N ASN A 52 25.47 8.04 7.80
CA ASN A 52 25.76 7.39 6.52
C ASN A 52 26.21 8.32 5.38
N ILE A 53 27.42 8.86 5.49
CA ILE A 53 28.12 9.35 4.29
C ILE A 53 28.53 8.12 3.46
N ASP A 54 27.62 7.63 2.61
CA ASP A 54 27.83 6.49 1.70
C ASP A 54 28.66 6.90 0.46
N SER A 55 29.76 7.61 0.69
CA SER A 55 30.50 8.29 -0.37
C SER A 55 32.01 8.11 -0.21
N ASN A 56 32.73 8.21 -1.34
CA ASN A 56 34.18 8.08 -1.37
C ASN A 56 34.81 9.25 -0.62
N LEU A 57 35.35 8.97 0.57
CA LEU A 57 36.05 9.95 1.39
C LEU A 57 37.52 10.04 0.95
N VAL A 58 37.92 11.21 0.45
CA VAL A 58 39.33 11.50 0.18
C VAL A 58 39.97 12.00 1.49
N TYR A 59 40.71 11.11 2.15
CA TYR A 59 41.37 11.40 3.41
C TYR A 59 42.51 12.39 3.24
N ILE A 60 42.67 13.26 4.24
CA ILE A 60 43.79 14.21 4.33
C ILE A 60 44.46 14.13 5.69
N ASP A 61 45.61 14.78 5.81
CA ASP A 61 46.22 15.05 7.11
C ASP A 61 45.28 15.90 7.98
N ARG A 62 45.08 15.43 9.22
CA ARG A 62 44.12 16.02 10.14
C ARG A 62 44.43 17.48 10.40
N LYS A 63 43.42 18.34 10.22
CA LYS A 63 43.51 19.78 10.50
C LYS A 63 42.48 20.17 11.55
N VAL A 64 42.93 20.82 12.63
CA VAL A 64 42.02 21.32 13.68
C VAL A 64 41.28 22.54 13.17
N VAL A 65 39.96 22.56 13.33
CA VAL A 65 39.07 23.63 12.91
C VAL A 65 38.11 23.98 14.06
N LYS A 66 37.75 25.25 14.17
CA LYS A 66 36.94 25.78 15.27
C LYS A 66 35.75 26.56 14.75
N GLU A 67 34.68 26.58 15.55
CA GLU A 67 33.59 27.55 15.40
C GLU A 67 34.14 29.00 15.38
N GLY A 68 33.55 29.83 14.54
CA GLY A 68 33.96 31.22 14.30
C GLY A 68 35.00 31.39 13.20
N GLU A 69 35.67 30.32 12.75
CA GLU A 69 36.60 30.37 11.61
C GLU A 69 35.87 30.47 10.26
N ASP A 70 36.61 30.82 9.20
CA ASP A 70 36.08 30.75 7.82
C ASP A 70 35.78 29.32 7.42
N ALA A 71 34.67 29.14 6.70
CA ALA A 71 34.29 27.88 6.11
C ALA A 71 35.43 27.30 5.24
N ILE A 72 35.58 25.99 5.32
CA ILE A 72 36.48 25.24 4.45
C ILE A 72 35.69 24.81 3.23
N TRP A 73 36.28 24.99 2.06
CA TRP A 73 35.69 24.56 0.80
C TRP A 73 36.67 23.66 0.08
N ALA A 74 36.13 22.74 -0.73
CA ALA A 74 36.91 21.86 -1.55
C ALA A 74 36.22 21.65 -2.90
N PHE A 75 37.01 21.55 -3.96
CA PHE A 75 36.54 21.30 -5.31
C PHE A 75 37.52 20.37 -6.03
N SER A 76 36.99 19.31 -6.61
CA SER A 76 37.75 18.36 -7.42
C SER A 76 37.62 18.72 -8.91
N PHE A 77 38.74 18.82 -9.62
CA PHE A 77 38.78 18.95 -11.08
C PHE A 77 38.95 17.59 -11.77
N SER A 78 39.52 16.62 -11.06
CA SER A 78 39.61 15.21 -11.44
C SER A 78 40.11 14.40 -10.25
N LYS A 79 40.18 13.06 -10.38
CA LYS A 79 40.70 12.19 -9.34
C LYS A 79 42.14 12.58 -8.94
N GLY A 80 42.32 13.00 -7.69
CA GLY A 80 43.61 13.43 -7.14
C GLY A 80 43.96 14.89 -7.41
N ASP A 81 43.10 15.64 -8.12
CA ASP A 81 43.27 17.06 -8.39
C ASP A 81 42.20 17.87 -7.66
N ILE A 82 42.48 18.14 -6.38
CA ILE A 82 41.57 18.83 -5.47
C ILE A 82 42.21 20.14 -5.03
N ILE A 83 41.46 21.23 -5.16
CA ILE A 83 41.77 22.48 -4.46
C ILE A 83 40.90 22.53 -3.20
N ALA A 84 41.50 22.90 -2.07
CA ALA A 84 40.77 23.06 -0.83
C ALA A 84 41.42 24.13 0.03
N GLY A 85 40.61 24.91 0.73
CA GLY A 85 41.10 26.03 1.51
C GLY A 85 40.00 26.75 2.27
N ARG A 86 40.39 27.80 3.01
CA ARG A 86 39.43 28.73 3.61
C ARG A 86 38.87 29.65 2.52
N ASN A 87 37.70 30.23 2.77
CA ASN A 87 36.92 31.00 1.79
C ASN A 87 37.75 31.88 0.84
N THR A 88 38.62 32.77 1.33
CA THR A 88 39.39 33.68 0.46
C THR A 88 40.42 32.95 -0.42
N GLU A 89 41.27 32.12 0.18
CA GLU A 89 42.30 31.34 -0.51
C GLU A 89 41.69 30.41 -1.56
N PHE A 90 40.62 29.70 -1.18
CA PHE A 90 39.91 28.80 -2.07
C PHE A 90 39.25 29.54 -3.24
N ARG A 91 38.66 30.72 -3.00
CA ARG A 91 38.09 31.55 -4.07
C ARG A 91 39.17 32.00 -5.05
N ASP A 92 40.34 32.42 -4.56
CA ASP A 92 41.45 32.85 -5.41
C ASP A 92 41.96 31.71 -6.29
N ASP A 93 42.12 30.52 -5.73
CA ASP A 93 42.58 29.34 -6.49
C ASP A 93 41.53 28.84 -7.49
N LEU A 94 40.26 28.81 -7.09
CA LEU A 94 39.16 28.46 -7.99
C LEU A 94 39.02 29.48 -9.12
N MET A 95 39.27 30.77 -8.85
CA MET A 95 39.23 31.83 -9.85
C MET A 95 40.33 31.67 -10.92
N LYS A 96 41.55 31.30 -10.52
CA LYS A 96 42.65 31.01 -11.46
C LYS A 96 42.30 29.84 -12.39
N ARG A 97 41.48 28.90 -11.91
CA ARG A 97 41.12 27.67 -12.63
C ARG A 97 39.73 27.69 -13.27
N ILE A 98 39.04 28.83 -13.33
CA ILE A 98 37.69 28.91 -13.92
C ILE A 98 37.64 28.57 -15.42
N ASN A 99 38.79 28.59 -16.11
CA ASN A 99 38.92 28.21 -17.52
C ASN A 99 39.62 26.85 -17.70
N ASP A 100 39.68 26.03 -16.66
CA ASP A 100 40.31 24.72 -16.71
C ASP A 100 39.66 23.84 -17.81
N PRO A 101 40.44 23.13 -18.64
CA PRO A 101 39.92 22.21 -19.66
C PRO A 101 38.93 21.18 -19.11
N ALA A 102 39.08 20.74 -17.86
CA ALA A 102 38.15 19.83 -17.21
C ALA A 102 36.71 20.40 -17.12
N LEU A 103 36.55 21.72 -17.20
CA LEU A 103 35.24 22.38 -17.13
C LEU A 103 34.65 22.69 -18.52
N ALA A 104 35.43 22.54 -19.60
CA ALA A 104 35.07 23.01 -20.94
C ALA A 104 33.72 22.46 -21.43
N ASP A 105 33.50 21.16 -21.22
CA ASP A 105 32.29 20.45 -21.64
C ASP A 105 31.24 20.31 -20.52
N ARG A 106 31.45 21.01 -19.40
CA ARG A 106 30.64 20.87 -18.17
C ARG A 106 30.08 22.22 -17.74
N PRO A 107 29.15 22.79 -18.53
CA PRO A 107 28.68 24.15 -18.33
C PRO A 107 27.88 24.33 -17.03
N PHE A 108 27.19 23.29 -16.52
CA PHE A 108 26.48 23.35 -15.23
C PHE A 108 27.42 23.53 -14.06
N LEU A 109 28.49 22.75 -14.02
CA LEU A 109 29.49 22.85 -12.97
C LEU A 109 30.21 24.21 -13.02
N SER A 110 30.45 24.71 -14.23
CA SER A 110 30.99 26.06 -14.43
C SER A 110 30.04 27.15 -13.90
N ILE A 111 28.71 26.96 -14.02
CA ILE A 111 27.71 27.90 -13.48
C ILE A 111 27.80 27.92 -11.95
N GLU A 112 27.91 26.76 -11.29
CA GLU A 112 28.06 26.67 -9.84
C GLU A 112 29.33 27.38 -9.35
N ILE A 113 30.46 27.18 -10.03
CA ILE A 113 31.71 27.90 -9.74
C ILE A 113 31.53 29.41 -9.90
N ALA A 114 30.93 29.86 -11.00
CA ALA A 114 30.70 31.27 -11.25
C ALA A 114 29.75 31.90 -10.22
N GLU A 115 28.78 31.12 -9.74
CA GLU A 115 27.86 31.54 -8.68
C GLU A 115 28.57 31.62 -7.32
N PHE A 116 29.38 30.61 -6.98
CA PHE A 116 30.20 30.61 -5.77
C PHE A 116 31.15 31.81 -5.73
N LEU A 117 31.79 32.13 -6.85
CA LEU A 117 32.71 33.26 -7.02
C LEU A 117 32.01 34.63 -7.16
N ASP A 118 30.68 34.69 -7.13
CA ASP A 118 29.88 35.91 -7.33
C ASP A 118 30.20 36.63 -8.66
N MET A 119 30.23 35.87 -9.77
CA MET A 119 30.51 36.36 -11.12
C MET A 119 29.25 36.36 -12.02
N PRO A 120 28.31 37.30 -11.85
CA PRO A 120 26.99 37.26 -12.50
C PRO A 120 27.08 37.27 -14.04
N LYS A 121 27.97 38.09 -14.62
CA LYS A 121 28.17 38.14 -16.08
C LYS A 121 28.69 36.82 -16.64
N ARG A 122 29.59 36.16 -15.92
CA ARG A 122 30.17 34.86 -16.33
C ARG A 122 29.15 33.73 -16.18
N ARG A 123 28.41 33.72 -15.06
CA ARG A 123 27.29 32.81 -14.81
C ARG A 123 26.28 32.85 -15.96
N LEU A 124 25.88 34.04 -16.39
CA LEU A 124 24.97 34.23 -17.54
C LEU A 124 25.53 33.67 -18.86
N SER A 125 26.81 33.93 -19.15
CA SER A 125 27.47 33.40 -20.35
C SER A 125 27.49 31.86 -20.36
N LEU A 126 27.79 31.25 -19.22
CA LEU A 126 27.82 29.79 -19.04
C LEU A 126 26.41 29.18 -19.08
N ALA A 127 25.42 29.85 -18.48
CA ALA A 127 24.02 29.47 -18.57
C ALA A 127 23.53 29.40 -20.02
N ARG A 128 23.95 30.34 -20.90
CA ARG A 128 23.64 30.26 -22.34
C ARG A 128 24.29 29.04 -23.00
N LYS A 129 25.51 28.66 -22.59
CA LYS A 129 26.18 27.46 -23.11
C LYS A 129 25.48 26.18 -22.64
N ALA A 130 25.09 26.11 -21.36
CA ALA A 130 24.31 25.01 -20.81
C ALA A 130 22.95 24.88 -21.52
N LEU A 131 22.23 25.99 -21.69
CA LEU A 131 20.95 26.04 -22.39
C LEU A 131 21.08 25.51 -23.82
N ARG A 132 22.07 26.00 -24.59
CA ARG A 132 22.32 25.50 -25.95
C ARG A 132 22.63 24.01 -25.98
N SER A 133 23.32 23.49 -24.98
CA SER A 133 23.68 22.07 -24.90
C SER A 133 22.45 21.22 -24.57
N LEU A 134 21.63 21.64 -23.60
CA LEU A 134 20.36 20.98 -23.27
C LEU A 134 19.34 21.04 -24.41
N SER A 135 19.19 22.20 -25.06
CA SER A 135 18.19 22.36 -26.12
C SER A 135 18.47 21.49 -27.34
N LYS A 136 19.73 21.06 -27.55
CA LYS A 136 20.06 20.06 -28.58
C LYS A 136 19.50 18.66 -28.25
N LEU A 137 19.32 18.36 -26.97
CA LEU A 137 18.78 17.09 -26.49
C LEU A 137 17.26 17.16 -26.30
N ASP A 138 16.79 18.17 -25.58
CA ASP A 138 15.37 18.43 -25.31
C ASP A 138 15.13 19.92 -25.01
N THR A 139 14.43 20.59 -25.93
CA THR A 139 14.04 22.00 -25.80
C THR A 139 13.13 22.28 -24.60
N LYS A 140 12.22 21.35 -24.26
CA LYS A 140 11.29 21.52 -23.14
C LYS A 140 12.04 21.42 -21.82
N ALA A 141 12.87 20.39 -21.65
CA ALA A 141 13.71 20.24 -20.46
C ALA A 141 14.65 21.44 -20.27
N ALA A 142 15.23 21.95 -21.35
CA ALA A 142 16.08 23.14 -21.32
C ALA A 142 15.35 24.39 -20.79
N ARG A 143 14.11 24.62 -21.23
CA ARG A 143 13.27 25.73 -20.75
C ARG A 143 12.91 25.56 -19.27
N THR A 144 12.47 24.37 -18.88
CA THR A 144 12.12 24.09 -17.48
C THR A 144 13.31 24.24 -16.54
N TRP A 145 14.49 23.74 -16.94
CA TRP A 145 15.72 23.94 -16.18
C TRP A 145 16.04 25.43 -16.00
N MET A 146 15.94 26.22 -17.07
CA MET A 146 16.20 27.65 -17.04
C MET A 146 15.27 28.38 -16.06
N ASP A 147 13.97 28.09 -16.14
CA ASP A 147 12.94 28.68 -15.27
C ASP A 147 13.12 28.35 -13.79
N LEU A 148 13.39 27.07 -13.48
CA LEU A 148 13.49 26.60 -12.11
C LEU A 148 14.86 26.89 -11.48
N SER A 149 15.94 26.78 -12.25
CA SER A 149 17.31 26.86 -11.71
C SER A 149 17.89 28.27 -11.77
N ILE A 150 17.51 29.07 -12.77
CA ILE A 150 18.03 30.43 -12.95
C ILE A 150 17.00 31.47 -12.50
N LEU A 151 15.86 31.58 -13.20
CA LEU A 151 14.90 32.65 -12.93
C LEU A 151 14.31 32.56 -11.53
N THR A 152 13.84 31.38 -11.12
CA THR A 152 13.26 31.20 -9.79
C THR A 152 14.28 31.52 -8.69
N THR A 153 15.53 31.08 -8.83
CA THR A 153 16.61 31.35 -7.86
C THR A 153 16.92 32.84 -7.76
N ASP A 154 17.04 33.54 -8.89
CA ASP A 154 17.38 34.95 -8.92
C ASP A 154 16.25 35.83 -8.39
N LEU A 155 15.00 35.48 -8.70
CA LEU A 155 13.82 36.11 -8.11
C LEU A 155 13.77 35.91 -6.60
N ARG A 156 14.08 34.70 -6.12
CA ARG A 156 14.11 34.43 -4.68
C ARG A 156 15.14 35.30 -3.97
N ARG A 157 16.33 35.43 -4.55
CA ARG A 157 17.42 36.26 -4.01
C ARG A 157 17.04 37.74 -4.04
N ALA A 158 16.50 38.25 -5.14
CA ALA A 158 16.10 39.64 -5.29
C ALA A 158 14.97 40.02 -4.31
N LEU A 159 13.93 39.20 -4.21
CA LEU A 159 12.79 39.46 -3.33
C LEU A 159 13.16 39.37 -1.84
N SER A 160 14.06 38.46 -1.46
CA SER A 160 14.53 38.34 -0.07
C SER A 160 15.31 39.56 0.42
N ARG A 161 15.92 40.33 -0.48
CA ARG A 161 16.63 41.59 -0.14
C ARG A 161 15.69 42.75 0.17
N ILE A 162 14.46 42.68 -0.31
CA ILE A 162 13.54 43.83 -0.31
C ILE A 162 12.71 43.87 0.96
N SER A 163 12.27 42.71 1.46
CA SER A 163 11.67 42.65 2.78
C SER A 163 11.85 41.29 3.45
N PRO A 164 12.32 41.25 4.70
CA PRO A 164 12.40 40.02 5.50
C PRO A 164 11.05 39.30 5.60
N GLN A 165 9.92 40.03 5.53
CA GLN A 165 8.58 39.46 5.60
C GLN A 165 8.25 38.52 4.43
N TYR A 166 8.94 38.67 3.30
CA TYR A 166 8.77 37.80 2.15
C TYR A 166 9.63 36.53 2.22
N THR A 167 10.59 36.44 3.15
CA THR A 167 11.55 35.31 3.22
C THR A 167 10.87 33.94 3.26
N VAL A 168 9.78 33.80 4.00
CA VAL A 168 9.04 32.53 4.08
C VAL A 168 8.21 32.27 2.82
N ALA A 169 7.51 33.28 2.31
CA ALA A 169 6.68 33.17 1.11
C ALA A 169 7.52 32.91 -0.16
N VAL A 170 8.66 33.57 -0.26
CA VAL A 170 9.56 33.53 -1.42
C VAL A 170 10.30 32.19 -1.49
N LYS A 171 10.57 31.51 -0.36
CA LYS A 171 11.10 30.14 -0.39
C LYS A 171 10.21 29.16 -1.17
N ARG A 172 8.90 29.43 -1.25
CA ARG A 172 7.92 28.63 -2.00
C ARG A 172 7.63 29.16 -3.41
N LEU A 173 8.24 30.27 -3.80
CA LEU A 173 8.06 30.89 -5.11
C LEU A 173 8.55 29.94 -6.21
N VAL A 174 7.72 29.73 -7.23
CA VAL A 174 8.11 29.10 -8.50
C VAL A 174 7.74 30.06 -9.62
N ALA A 175 8.70 30.37 -10.49
CA ALA A 175 8.50 31.20 -11.66
C ALA A 175 8.58 30.35 -12.92
N THR A 176 7.62 30.53 -13.83
CA THR A 176 7.65 29.93 -15.16
C THR A 176 7.40 30.98 -16.23
N VAL A 177 8.03 30.81 -17.40
CA VAL A 177 7.91 31.72 -18.53
C VAL A 177 7.21 31.04 -19.70
N ASP A 178 6.25 31.75 -20.27
CA ASP A 178 5.45 31.32 -21.43
C ASP A 178 5.33 32.52 -22.37
N ASP A 179 6.14 32.53 -23.42
CA ASP A 179 6.37 33.68 -24.30
C ASP A 179 6.76 34.95 -23.50
N ASP A 180 5.95 36.01 -23.57
CA ASP A 180 6.14 37.27 -22.83
C ASP A 180 5.48 37.27 -21.45
N ARG A 181 4.97 36.12 -20.98
CA ARG A 181 4.25 36.00 -19.72
C ARG A 181 5.09 35.28 -18.67
N VAL A 182 5.26 35.92 -17.52
CA VAL A 182 5.87 35.28 -16.35
C VAL A 182 4.80 34.96 -15.33
N ARG A 183 4.66 33.68 -14.99
CA ARG A 183 3.71 33.21 -13.98
C ARG A 183 4.46 32.95 -12.68
N LEU A 184 4.07 33.66 -11.63
CA LEU A 184 4.61 33.47 -10.29
C LEU A 184 3.60 32.69 -9.44
N ARG A 185 4.01 31.52 -8.95
CA ARG A 185 3.22 30.61 -8.08
C ARG A 185 3.85 30.50 -6.70
N GLY A 186 3.06 30.10 -5.70
CA GLY A 186 3.56 29.86 -4.33
C GLY A 186 3.72 31.10 -3.47
N ILE A 187 3.32 32.27 -3.98
CA ILE A 187 3.26 33.52 -3.22
C ILE A 187 2.02 33.49 -2.32
N ALA A 188 2.16 33.87 -1.05
CA ALA A 188 1.09 33.81 -0.06
C ALA A 188 -0.17 34.58 -0.51
N PRO A 189 -1.39 34.06 -0.21
CA PRO A 189 -2.61 34.81 -0.42
C PRO A 189 -2.66 36.05 0.49
N GLY A 190 -3.38 37.08 0.07
CA GLY A 190 -3.60 38.29 0.90
C GLY A 190 -2.50 39.36 0.80
N LEU A 191 -1.63 39.30 -0.21
CA LEU A 191 -0.70 40.40 -0.48
C LEU A 191 -1.46 41.69 -0.84
N SER A 192 -1.00 42.82 -0.30
CA SER A 192 -1.47 44.14 -0.70
C SER A 192 -1.16 44.40 -2.18
N ASN A 193 -1.95 45.26 -2.84
CA ASN A 193 -1.68 45.69 -4.22
C ASN A 193 -0.27 46.30 -4.35
N GLU A 194 0.19 47.01 -3.33
CA GLU A 194 1.55 47.55 -3.26
C GLU A 194 2.61 46.44 -3.28
N SER A 195 2.44 45.37 -2.49
CA SER A 195 3.32 44.20 -2.50
C SER A 195 3.34 43.51 -3.87
N ILE A 196 2.17 43.38 -4.52
CA ILE A 196 2.04 42.81 -5.86
C ILE A 196 2.82 43.64 -6.88
N HIS A 197 2.65 44.97 -6.86
CA HIS A 197 3.38 45.89 -7.73
C HIS A 197 4.89 45.82 -7.48
N GLN A 198 5.31 45.77 -6.22
CA GLN A 198 6.71 45.65 -5.85
C GLN A 198 7.31 44.34 -6.39
N ILE A 199 6.64 43.20 -6.15
CA ILE A 199 7.09 41.89 -6.68
C ILE A 199 7.17 41.91 -8.21
N ALA A 200 6.19 42.51 -8.89
CA ALA A 200 6.22 42.65 -10.33
C ALA A 200 7.40 43.51 -10.80
N ASN A 201 7.68 44.64 -10.15
CA ASN A 201 8.81 45.49 -10.52
C ASN A 201 10.15 44.76 -10.37
N VAL A 202 10.34 44.03 -9.28
CA VAL A 202 11.54 43.22 -9.02
C VAL A 202 11.68 42.13 -10.05
N THR A 203 10.56 41.51 -10.43
CA THR A 203 10.55 40.47 -11.46
C THR A 203 10.97 41.03 -12.81
N ARG A 204 10.53 42.25 -13.18
CA ARG A 204 10.99 42.92 -14.41
C ARG A 204 12.49 43.21 -14.36
N GLN A 205 13.00 43.72 -13.24
CA GLN A 205 14.42 44.00 -13.09
C GLN A 205 15.27 42.74 -13.25
N VAL A 206 14.86 41.64 -12.59
CA VAL A 206 15.56 40.36 -12.73
C VAL A 206 15.53 39.87 -14.18
N LEU A 207 14.39 39.99 -14.88
CA LEU A 207 14.30 39.61 -16.29
C LEU A 207 15.16 40.50 -17.20
N GLU A 208 15.32 41.77 -16.87
CA GLU A 208 16.22 42.69 -17.59
C GLU A 208 17.69 42.30 -17.39
N ASP A 209 18.09 42.01 -16.15
CA ASP A 209 19.42 41.49 -15.82
C ASP A 209 19.69 40.14 -16.53
N LEU A 210 18.64 39.34 -16.72
CA LEU A 210 18.65 38.05 -17.42
C LEU A 210 18.26 38.13 -18.91
N SER A 211 18.16 39.33 -19.50
CA SER A 211 17.63 39.58 -20.87
C SER A 211 18.30 38.75 -21.98
N SER A 212 19.51 38.30 -21.71
CA SER A 212 20.27 37.48 -22.63
C SER A 212 19.93 35.98 -22.64
N LEU A 213 19.17 35.53 -21.64
CA LEU A 213 18.55 34.21 -21.55
C LEU A 213 17.06 34.31 -21.84
N TYR A 214 16.42 35.40 -21.38
CA TYR A 214 15.00 35.66 -21.53
C TYR A 214 14.79 36.84 -22.48
N GLN A 215 14.41 36.56 -23.73
CA GLN A 215 14.05 37.58 -24.70
C GLN A 215 12.54 37.77 -24.69
N SER A 216 12.09 39.01 -24.55
CA SER A 216 10.68 39.37 -24.72
C SER A 216 10.42 39.71 -26.19
N GLY A 217 9.44 39.05 -26.80
CA GLY A 217 9.00 39.31 -28.18
C GLY A 217 8.33 40.67 -28.35
N SER A 218 7.62 41.15 -27.32
CA SER A 218 6.93 42.46 -27.30
C SER A 218 7.72 43.57 -26.60
N GLY A 219 8.90 43.27 -26.03
CA GLY A 219 9.68 44.21 -25.24
C GLY A 219 9.06 44.56 -23.88
N ARG A 220 7.97 43.89 -23.47
CA ARG A 220 7.30 44.09 -22.18
C ARG A 220 6.86 42.75 -21.59
N TRP A 221 7.27 42.49 -20.35
CA TRP A 221 6.86 41.30 -19.60
C TRP A 221 5.49 41.48 -18.93
N ASP A 222 4.54 40.58 -19.24
CA ASP A 222 3.27 40.42 -18.53
C ASP A 222 3.49 39.49 -17.31
N ILE A 223 3.65 40.10 -16.14
CA ILE A 223 3.88 39.36 -14.90
C ILE A 223 2.54 39.08 -14.23
N ARG A 224 2.20 37.80 -14.17
CA ARG A 224 1.00 37.31 -13.51
C ARG A 224 1.37 36.61 -12.22
N ILE A 225 1.04 37.26 -11.10
CA ILE A 225 0.99 36.56 -9.82
C ILE A 225 -0.28 35.72 -9.84
N VAL A 226 -0.10 34.41 -9.90
CA VAL A 226 -1.22 33.46 -9.87
C VAL A 226 -1.67 33.36 -8.42
N GLN A 227 -2.46 34.34 -8.00
CA GLN A 227 -3.18 34.27 -6.74
C GLN A 227 -4.29 33.24 -6.88
N ARG A 228 -4.41 32.36 -5.89
CA ARG A 228 -5.58 31.49 -5.81
C ARG A 228 -6.81 32.36 -5.57
N ASP A 229 -7.79 32.27 -6.47
CA ASP A 229 -9.08 32.95 -6.30
C ASP A 229 -9.81 32.35 -5.09
N PRO A 230 -9.98 33.10 -3.99
CA PRO A 230 -10.63 32.59 -2.78
C PRO A 230 -12.14 32.36 -2.98
N LYS A 231 -12.77 32.92 -4.03
CA LYS A 231 -14.22 32.79 -4.29
C LYS A 231 -14.59 31.59 -5.16
N ARG A 232 -13.61 30.93 -5.79
CA ARG A 232 -13.76 29.64 -6.49
C ARG A 232 -13.21 28.49 -5.62
N GLU A 233 -13.54 28.50 -4.34
CA GLU A 233 -13.33 27.36 -3.46
C GLU A 233 -14.25 26.21 -3.86
N SER A 234 -13.87 25.53 -4.95
CA SER A 234 -14.00 24.07 -4.94
C SER A 234 -13.36 23.61 -3.64
N PRO A 235 -14.01 22.74 -2.85
CA PRO A 235 -13.53 22.33 -1.54
C PRO A 235 -12.03 22.07 -1.60
N THR A 236 -11.28 22.62 -0.65
CA THR A 236 -9.84 22.41 -0.57
C THR A 236 -9.58 20.92 -0.61
N ALA A 237 -8.70 20.47 -1.51
CA ALA A 237 -8.35 19.06 -1.57
C ALA A 237 -7.76 18.66 -0.22
N GLU A 238 -8.30 17.61 0.39
CA GLU A 238 -7.84 17.12 1.70
C GLU A 238 -6.60 16.23 1.59
N ALA A 239 -6.34 15.74 0.38
CA ALA A 239 -5.15 14.98 0.04
C ALA A 239 -4.73 15.23 -1.42
N VAL A 240 -3.46 15.01 -1.69
CA VAL A 240 -2.92 14.91 -3.05
C VAL A 240 -2.38 13.52 -3.28
N VAL A 241 -2.60 12.96 -4.47
CA VAL A 241 -2.12 11.62 -4.83
C VAL A 241 -1.42 11.64 -6.18
N TRP A 242 -0.25 11.02 -6.24
CA TRP A 242 0.47 10.80 -7.50
C TRP A 242 0.38 9.32 -7.89
N LEU A 243 -0.11 9.08 -9.10
CA LEU A 243 -0.19 7.75 -9.70
C LEU A 243 1.07 7.55 -10.53
N SER A 244 2.05 6.82 -9.98
CA SER A 244 3.36 6.65 -10.64
C SER A 244 3.33 5.74 -11.86
N ASP A 245 2.42 4.77 -11.88
CA ASP A 245 2.33 3.76 -12.93
C ASP A 245 1.35 4.20 -14.04
N ARG A 246 1.80 4.13 -15.29
CA ARG A 246 0.96 4.47 -16.47
C ARG A 246 -0.30 3.61 -16.55
N SER A 247 -0.25 2.38 -16.04
CA SER A 247 -1.40 1.48 -16.01
C SER A 247 -2.52 1.95 -15.07
N ASP A 248 -2.27 2.90 -14.18
CA ASP A 248 -3.26 3.43 -13.24
C ASP A 248 -3.79 4.82 -13.62
N ILE A 249 -3.33 5.43 -14.73
CA ILE A 249 -3.75 6.78 -15.18
C ILE A 249 -5.28 6.90 -15.29
N GLY A 250 -5.95 5.85 -15.77
CA GLY A 250 -7.41 5.84 -15.90
C GLY A 250 -8.15 5.94 -14.56
N ALA A 251 -7.49 5.69 -13.41
CA ALA A 251 -8.07 5.86 -12.09
C ALA A 251 -8.12 7.35 -11.65
N GLN A 252 -7.33 8.24 -12.27
CA GLN A 252 -7.22 9.66 -11.91
C GLN A 252 -8.58 10.38 -11.88
N PRO A 253 -9.44 10.30 -12.91
CA PRO A 253 -10.71 11.03 -12.91
C PRO A 253 -11.64 10.57 -11.79
N TYR A 254 -11.63 9.28 -11.46
CA TYR A 254 -12.44 8.71 -10.39
C TYR A 254 -11.92 9.06 -9.00
N LEU A 255 -10.61 9.31 -8.85
CA LEU A 255 -10.03 9.82 -7.62
C LEU A 255 -10.37 11.30 -7.43
N ALA A 256 -10.35 12.09 -8.51
CA ALA A 256 -10.69 13.50 -8.51
C ALA A 256 -12.20 13.79 -8.41
N ASP A 257 -13.04 12.76 -8.55
CA ASP A 257 -14.50 12.90 -8.45
C ASP A 257 -14.95 13.47 -7.10
N ARG A 258 -15.98 14.33 -7.15
CA ARG A 258 -16.49 15.12 -6.03
C ARG A 258 -17.41 14.30 -5.14
N SER A 259 -16.85 13.29 -4.49
CA SER A 259 -17.46 12.71 -3.30
C SER A 259 -17.53 13.76 -2.16
N LEU A 260 -18.01 13.36 -0.98
CA LEU A 260 -18.05 14.22 0.22
C LEU A 260 -16.72 14.90 0.57
N TRP A 261 -15.60 14.38 0.07
CA TRP A 261 -14.27 14.98 0.20
C TRP A 261 -13.44 14.84 -1.08
N ARG A 262 -12.51 15.78 -1.27
CA ARG A 262 -11.75 15.95 -2.53
C ARG A 262 -10.31 15.46 -2.40
N ILE A 263 -9.88 14.69 -3.40
CA ILE A 263 -8.48 14.29 -3.60
C ILE A 263 -8.04 14.87 -4.94
N ASP A 264 -6.94 15.60 -4.97
CA ASP A 264 -6.33 15.99 -6.25
C ASP A 264 -5.37 14.89 -6.70
N ALA A 265 -5.63 14.29 -7.86
CA ALA A 265 -4.87 13.19 -8.42
C ALA A 265 -4.01 13.64 -9.60
N TYR A 266 -2.76 13.20 -9.62
CA TYR A 266 -1.73 13.57 -10.60
C TYR A 266 -1.22 12.35 -11.35
N ARG A 267 -0.96 12.51 -12.65
CA ARG A 267 -0.42 11.49 -13.55
C ARG A 267 1.08 11.28 -13.36
N PRO A 268 1.67 10.21 -13.92
CA PRO A 268 3.10 9.98 -13.85
C PRO A 268 3.94 11.18 -14.34
N ASP A 269 3.50 11.85 -15.40
CA ASP A 269 4.17 13.01 -16.01
C ASP A 269 3.93 14.35 -15.28
N GLU A 270 3.08 14.36 -14.24
CA GLU A 270 2.71 15.55 -13.45
C GLU A 270 3.40 15.56 -12.07
N ILE A 271 4.53 14.87 -11.91
CA ILE A 271 5.28 14.74 -10.64
C ILE A 271 5.63 16.09 -9.99
N GLU A 272 6.06 17.07 -10.78
CA GLU A 272 6.44 18.39 -10.27
C GLU A 272 5.21 19.20 -9.82
N ASP A 273 4.08 19.05 -10.52
CA ASP A 273 2.81 19.65 -10.08
C ASP A 273 2.29 19.01 -8.79
N PHE A 274 2.47 17.69 -8.64
CA PHE A 274 2.19 16.98 -7.39
C PHE A 274 3.06 17.47 -6.23
N LYS A 275 4.40 17.54 -6.41
CA LYS A 275 5.32 18.05 -5.39
C LYS A 275 4.97 19.49 -5.00
N ALA A 276 4.72 20.34 -5.99
CA ALA A 276 4.31 21.72 -5.75
C ALA A 276 2.97 21.80 -4.99
N ALA A 277 2.00 20.95 -5.30
CA ALA A 277 0.72 20.91 -4.60
C ALA A 277 0.85 20.40 -3.16
N ALA A 278 1.62 19.34 -2.93
CA ALA A 278 1.91 18.82 -1.60
C ALA A 278 2.59 19.88 -0.70
N LEU A 279 3.62 20.56 -1.22
CA LEU A 279 4.38 21.57 -0.48
C LEU A 279 3.61 22.88 -0.26
N SER A 280 2.84 23.32 -1.26
CA SER A 280 2.15 24.62 -1.19
C SER A 280 0.88 24.58 -0.35
N ARG A 281 0.16 23.45 -0.35
CA ARG A 281 -1.14 23.31 0.32
C ARG A 281 -1.04 22.76 1.73
N ASP A 282 0.10 22.18 2.10
CA ASP A 282 0.33 21.51 3.38
C ASP A 282 -0.71 20.42 3.66
N VAL A 283 -1.06 19.64 2.63
CA VAL A 283 -1.99 18.53 2.73
C VAL A 283 -1.25 17.20 2.62
N PRO A 284 -1.74 16.12 3.26
CA PRO A 284 -1.13 14.80 3.16
C PRO A 284 -0.95 14.35 1.70
N ALA A 285 0.25 13.84 1.41
CA ALA A 285 0.65 13.42 0.08
C ALA A 285 0.72 11.90 -0.01
N PHE A 286 0.23 11.34 -1.11
CA PHE A 286 0.20 9.89 -1.32
C PHE A 286 0.88 9.51 -2.63
N VAL A 287 1.71 8.48 -2.61
CA VAL A 287 2.41 7.95 -3.79
C VAL A 287 1.89 6.55 -4.08
N VAL A 288 1.22 6.34 -5.21
CA VAL A 288 0.64 5.05 -5.59
C VAL A 288 1.49 4.39 -6.67
N PHE A 289 1.86 3.12 -6.48
CA PHE A 289 2.73 2.39 -7.41
C PHE A 289 2.52 0.87 -7.39
N ARG A 290 2.91 0.17 -8.47
CA ARG A 290 2.84 -1.30 -8.58
C ARG A 290 4.21 -2.00 -8.59
N GLY A 291 5.28 -1.31 -8.98
CA GLY A 291 6.60 -1.89 -9.26
C GLY A 291 7.80 -0.95 -9.03
N GLU A 292 8.98 -1.44 -9.40
CA GLU A 292 10.35 -1.10 -8.94
C GLU A 292 10.91 0.29 -9.28
N SER A 293 10.10 1.30 -9.58
CA SER A 293 10.64 2.68 -9.68
C SER A 293 10.93 3.27 -8.29
N LEU A 294 11.58 2.47 -7.42
CA LEU A 294 11.98 2.81 -6.06
C LEU A 294 12.79 4.10 -6.03
N ARG A 295 13.64 4.33 -7.04
CA ARG A 295 14.43 5.56 -7.14
C ARG A 295 13.57 6.82 -7.20
N THR A 296 12.58 6.88 -8.08
CA THR A 296 11.68 8.05 -8.18
C THR A 296 10.79 8.19 -6.96
N ILE A 297 10.37 7.07 -6.37
CA ILE A 297 9.59 7.07 -5.12
C ILE A 297 10.44 7.63 -3.98
N GLN A 298 11.69 7.18 -3.85
CA GLN A 298 12.64 7.65 -2.85
C GLN A 298 12.96 9.13 -3.04
N GLU A 299 13.19 9.58 -4.28
CA GLU A 299 13.37 11.02 -4.58
C GLU A 299 12.16 11.87 -4.15
N ILE A 300 10.93 11.34 -4.24
CA ILE A 300 9.72 12.04 -3.76
C ILE A 300 9.63 11.99 -2.23
N GLU A 301 9.88 10.82 -1.63
CA GLU A 301 9.86 10.64 -0.18
C GLU A 301 10.89 11.55 0.49
N ASP A 302 12.11 11.63 -0.05
CA ASP A 302 13.18 12.51 0.38
C ASP A 302 12.80 13.99 0.23
N ALA A 303 12.19 14.36 -0.91
CA ALA A 303 11.74 15.72 -1.16
C ALA A 303 10.61 16.15 -0.21
N LEU A 304 9.76 15.21 0.21
CA LEU A 304 8.60 15.47 1.07
C LEU A 304 8.85 15.20 2.56
N ARG A 305 10.05 14.68 2.94
CA ARG A 305 10.56 14.53 4.32
C ARG A 305 9.48 14.08 5.32
N SER A 306 9.00 12.84 5.17
CA SER A 306 7.93 12.18 5.97
C SER A 306 6.49 12.70 5.80
N LYS A 307 6.22 13.61 4.86
CA LYS A 307 4.84 14.02 4.52
C LYS A 307 4.15 13.11 3.50
N ALA A 308 4.89 12.20 2.88
CA ALA A 308 4.36 11.25 1.91
C ALA A 308 4.01 9.90 2.57
N THR A 309 2.87 9.32 2.20
CA THR A 309 2.54 7.92 2.49
C THR A 309 2.52 7.14 1.18
N SER A 310 3.28 6.04 1.16
CA SER A 310 3.40 5.19 -0.01
C SER A 310 2.31 4.11 -0.02
N ILE A 311 1.57 3.99 -1.12
CA ILE A 311 0.53 2.98 -1.35
C ILE A 311 1.01 2.05 -2.45
N GLN A 312 1.43 0.85 -2.07
CA GLN A 312 1.93 -0.14 -3.01
C GLN A 312 0.83 -1.13 -3.39
N LEU A 313 0.46 -1.14 -4.67
CA LEU A 313 -0.52 -2.04 -5.25
C LEU A 313 0.18 -3.33 -5.72
N ILE A 314 0.00 -4.43 -4.99
CA ILE A 314 0.74 -5.68 -5.21
C ILE A 314 -0.21 -6.76 -5.77
N PRO A 315 0.20 -7.57 -6.76
CA PRO A 315 -0.58 -8.73 -7.20
C PRO A 315 -0.84 -9.71 -6.05
N GLN A 316 -2.08 -10.20 -5.93
CA GLN A 316 -2.46 -11.16 -4.88
C GLN A 316 -1.62 -12.45 -4.90
N SER A 317 -1.02 -12.83 -6.03
CA SER A 317 -0.12 -13.99 -6.12
C SER A 317 1.17 -13.81 -5.32
N ARG A 318 1.74 -12.60 -5.29
CA ARG A 318 2.96 -12.31 -4.52
C ARG A 318 2.73 -12.48 -3.02
N PHE A 319 1.54 -12.16 -2.54
CA PHE A 319 1.14 -12.31 -1.15
C PHE A 319 1.16 -13.76 -0.62
N LYS A 320 1.03 -14.76 -1.50
CA LYS A 320 1.05 -16.17 -1.08
C LYS A 320 2.45 -16.75 -0.94
N VAL A 321 3.45 -16.14 -1.57
CA VAL A 321 4.80 -16.68 -1.72
C VAL A 321 5.84 -15.84 -0.97
N ALA A 322 5.57 -14.54 -0.82
CA ALA A 322 6.44 -13.59 -0.16
C ALA A 322 6.37 -13.72 1.36
N THR A 323 7.52 -13.74 2.02
CA THR A 323 7.59 -13.36 3.45
C THR A 323 7.24 -11.89 3.57
N TYR A 324 6.64 -11.49 4.70
CA TYR A 324 6.34 -10.08 4.97
C TYR A 324 7.57 -9.17 4.72
N ASP A 325 8.76 -9.57 5.15
CA ASP A 325 10.00 -8.80 4.93
C ASP A 325 10.31 -8.57 3.45
N SER A 326 9.91 -9.49 2.57
CA SER A 326 10.09 -9.33 1.12
C SER A 326 9.04 -8.43 0.46
N LEU A 327 7.89 -8.18 1.11
CA LEU A 327 6.89 -7.22 0.64
C LEU A 327 7.30 -5.78 0.91
N PHE A 328 8.07 -5.57 1.98
CA PHE A 328 8.48 -4.24 2.41
C PHE A 328 10.00 -4.12 2.36
N ASP A 329 10.50 -3.50 1.30
CA ASP A 329 11.92 -3.17 1.15
C ASP A 329 12.48 -2.48 2.41
N ARG A 330 13.77 -2.72 2.71
CA ARG A 330 14.41 -2.28 3.96
C ARG A 330 14.67 -0.77 4.04
N SER A 331 14.53 -0.04 2.92
CA SER A 331 15.03 1.33 2.80
C SER A 331 14.01 2.47 2.98
N ALA A 332 12.71 2.18 3.14
CA ALA A 332 11.72 3.25 3.16
C ALA A 332 11.54 3.86 4.56
N GLU A 333 11.95 5.13 4.74
CA GLU A 333 11.68 5.92 5.95
C GLU A 333 10.21 6.35 6.04
N SER A 334 9.47 6.38 4.93
CA SER A 334 8.08 6.84 4.88
C SER A 334 7.07 5.73 5.23
N PRO A 335 5.91 6.06 5.85
CA PRO A 335 4.85 5.08 6.09
C PRO A 335 4.40 4.42 4.79
N ARG A 336 4.23 3.09 4.81
CA ARG A 336 3.91 2.31 3.60
C ARG A 336 2.72 1.40 3.82
N VAL A 337 1.74 1.48 2.91
CA VAL A 337 0.56 0.62 2.88
C VAL A 337 0.62 -0.29 1.66
N CYS A 338 0.76 -1.60 1.88
CA CYS A 338 0.68 -2.60 0.83
C CYS A 338 -0.78 -3.06 0.63
N VAL A 339 -1.21 -3.08 -0.61
CA VAL A 339 -2.59 -3.36 -1.01
C VAL A 339 -2.60 -4.54 -1.98
N PRO A 340 -3.14 -5.71 -1.60
CA PRO A 340 -3.34 -6.82 -2.51
C PRO A 340 -4.41 -6.46 -3.53
N MET A 341 -4.02 -6.40 -4.79
CA MET A 341 -4.91 -6.19 -5.92
C MET A 341 -5.39 -7.55 -6.44
N GLY A 342 -6.71 -7.75 -6.37
CA GLY A 342 -7.38 -8.94 -6.89
C GLY A 342 -7.61 -8.85 -8.39
N GLY A 343 -7.29 -9.93 -9.10
CA GLY A 343 -7.51 -10.14 -10.53
C GLY A 343 -7.02 -11.55 -10.88
N PHE A 344 -7.65 -12.21 -11.85
CA PHE A 344 -7.05 -13.42 -12.41
C PHE A 344 -5.70 -13.04 -13.04
N MET A 345 -4.72 -13.95 -13.02
CA MET A 345 -3.41 -13.67 -13.62
C MET A 345 -3.59 -13.13 -15.04
N GLY A 346 -3.13 -11.90 -15.28
CA GLY A 346 -3.26 -11.20 -16.57
C GLY A 346 -4.48 -10.31 -16.75
N THR A 347 -5.49 -10.34 -15.87
CA THR A 347 -6.65 -9.42 -15.96
C THR A 347 -6.35 -8.11 -15.23
N ARG A 348 -6.38 -6.99 -15.96
CA ARG A 348 -6.26 -5.64 -15.38
C ARG A 348 -7.48 -5.35 -14.51
N VAL A 349 -7.23 -4.88 -13.29
CA VAL A 349 -8.29 -4.39 -12.39
C VAL A 349 -8.92 -3.12 -13.01
N PRO A 350 -10.26 -3.00 -13.07
CA PRO A 350 -10.90 -1.81 -13.61
C PRO A 350 -10.45 -0.54 -12.88
N ASP A 351 -10.21 0.54 -13.62
CA ASP A 351 -9.69 1.80 -13.07
C ASP A 351 -10.57 2.38 -11.95
N SER A 352 -11.90 2.23 -12.07
CA SER A 352 -12.86 2.61 -11.03
C SER A 352 -12.74 1.79 -9.74
N THR A 353 -12.29 0.54 -9.85
CA THR A 353 -12.02 -0.31 -8.69
C THR A 353 -10.71 0.09 -8.03
N THR A 354 -9.65 0.31 -8.80
CA THR A 354 -8.37 0.85 -8.29
C THR A 354 -8.58 2.17 -7.54
N SER A 355 -9.33 3.11 -8.12
CA SER A 355 -9.68 4.39 -7.48
C SER A 355 -10.37 4.20 -6.12
N ARG A 356 -11.39 3.33 -6.05
CA ARG A 356 -12.13 3.06 -4.81
C ARG A 356 -11.21 2.52 -3.72
N ILE A 357 -10.31 1.60 -4.08
CA ILE A 357 -9.36 0.99 -3.15
C ILE A 357 -8.39 2.04 -2.63
N VAL A 358 -7.76 2.81 -3.52
CA VAL A 358 -6.83 3.89 -3.15
C VAL A 358 -7.52 4.92 -2.25
N ARG A 359 -8.76 5.32 -2.59
CA ARG A 359 -9.55 6.26 -1.78
C ARG A 359 -9.86 5.72 -0.38
N GLN A 360 -10.13 4.42 -0.21
CA GLN A 360 -10.29 3.80 1.11
C GLN A 360 -9.00 3.84 1.93
N VAL A 361 -7.85 3.56 1.31
CA VAL A 361 -6.54 3.62 1.98
C VAL A 361 -6.21 5.04 2.42
N ILE A 362 -6.43 6.03 1.55
CA ILE A 362 -6.24 7.45 1.88
C ILE A 362 -7.18 7.85 3.03
N ALA A 363 -8.47 7.51 2.96
CA ALA A 363 -9.42 7.81 4.03
C ALA A 363 -9.00 7.19 5.36
N ALA A 364 -8.57 5.92 5.36
CA ALA A 364 -8.08 5.24 6.55
C ALA A 364 -6.87 5.97 7.14
N THR A 365 -5.89 6.30 6.31
CA THR A 365 -4.65 6.97 6.72
C THR A 365 -4.92 8.37 7.28
N LEU A 366 -5.79 9.15 6.64
CA LEU A 366 -6.20 10.48 7.11
C LEU A 366 -6.93 10.40 8.45
N ALA A 367 -7.81 9.41 8.62
CA ALA A 367 -8.53 9.19 9.88
C ALA A 367 -7.57 8.84 11.02
N ILE A 368 -6.59 7.96 10.78
CA ILE A 368 -5.57 7.58 11.79
C ILE A 368 -4.77 8.81 12.25
N ASN A 369 -4.30 9.60 11.28
CA ASN A 369 -3.55 10.83 11.54
C ASN A 369 -4.36 11.86 12.35
N GLY A 370 -5.69 11.87 12.22
CA GLY A 370 -6.57 12.74 12.99
C GLY A 370 -6.94 12.20 14.38
N TYR A 371 -6.97 10.87 14.57
CA TYR A 371 -7.55 10.25 15.77
C TYR A 371 -6.58 10.12 16.93
N SER A 372 -5.31 9.74 16.71
CA SER A 372 -4.47 9.30 17.85
C SER A 372 -2.96 9.48 17.70
N ARG A 373 -2.42 9.54 16.48
CA ARG A 373 -1.01 9.83 16.18
C ARG A 373 -0.85 9.96 14.68
N ARG A 374 0.09 10.79 14.23
CA ARG A 374 0.58 10.73 12.86
C ARG A 374 1.25 9.37 12.67
N LEU A 375 0.96 8.66 11.58
CA LEU A 375 1.67 7.42 11.24
C LEU A 375 3.18 7.69 11.36
N GLU A 376 3.86 6.88 12.17
CA GLU A 376 5.27 7.07 12.46
C GLU A 376 6.09 6.67 11.23
N THR A 377 7.22 7.36 11.01
CA THR A 377 8.17 7.01 9.95
C THR A 377 8.62 5.56 10.11
N GLY A 378 8.60 4.80 9.00
CA GLY A 378 8.94 3.38 8.97
C GLY A 378 7.78 2.43 9.30
N GLU A 379 6.58 2.92 9.67
CA GLU A 379 5.44 2.03 9.88
C GLU A 379 4.96 1.39 8.57
N LYS A 380 4.73 0.09 8.65
CA LYS A 380 4.34 -0.75 7.52
C LYS A 380 2.95 -1.30 7.79
N PHE A 381 2.07 -1.20 6.80
CA PHE A 381 0.69 -1.65 6.90
C PHE A 381 0.27 -2.48 5.71
N LEU A 382 -0.70 -3.36 5.93
CA LEU A 382 -1.38 -4.11 4.89
C LEU A 382 -2.86 -3.78 4.90
N PHE A 383 -3.37 -3.35 3.75
CA PHE A 383 -4.78 -3.03 3.61
C PHE A 383 -5.52 -4.19 2.96
N PHE A 384 -6.42 -4.83 3.69
CA PHE A 384 -7.30 -5.85 3.14
C PHE A 384 -8.74 -5.34 3.07
N ARG A 385 -9.47 -5.77 2.05
CA ARG A 385 -10.90 -5.55 1.93
C ARG A 385 -11.59 -6.76 1.32
N THR A 386 -12.87 -6.90 1.61
CA THR A 386 -13.65 -8.00 1.05
C THR A 386 -15.15 -7.70 1.09
N THR A 387 -15.88 -8.47 0.29
CA THR A 387 -17.34 -8.58 0.34
C THR A 387 -17.67 -9.95 0.90
N GLY A 388 -18.45 -10.02 1.97
CA GLY A 388 -19.04 -11.29 2.36
C GLY A 388 -20.13 -11.74 1.38
N THR A 389 -20.22 -13.05 1.22
CA THR A 389 -21.19 -13.78 0.38
C THR A 389 -22.13 -14.65 1.22
N GLY A 390 -21.93 -14.70 2.55
CA GLY A 390 -22.78 -15.43 3.48
C GLY A 390 -24.12 -14.76 3.76
N THR A 391 -24.93 -15.39 4.61
CA THR A 391 -26.25 -14.88 5.04
C THR A 391 -26.18 -13.59 5.83
N THR A 392 -25.06 -13.38 6.53
CA THR A 392 -24.69 -12.10 7.14
C THR A 392 -23.42 -11.59 6.46
N PRO A 393 -23.53 -10.82 5.35
CA PRO A 393 -22.38 -10.44 4.54
C PRO A 393 -21.29 -9.68 5.31
N SER A 394 -21.66 -8.86 6.30
CA SER A 394 -20.70 -8.18 7.17
C SER A 394 -19.87 -9.17 8.01
N THR A 395 -20.53 -10.11 8.68
CA THR A 395 -19.86 -11.15 9.50
C THR A 395 -18.94 -12.02 8.65
N ASP A 396 -19.41 -12.48 7.49
CA ASP A 396 -18.60 -13.28 6.57
C ASP A 396 -17.39 -12.49 6.02
N ALA A 397 -17.55 -11.18 5.80
CA ALA A 397 -16.45 -10.32 5.39
C ALA A 397 -15.38 -10.22 6.48
N TRP A 398 -15.77 -9.98 7.73
CA TRP A 398 -14.82 -9.90 8.85
C TRP A 398 -14.10 -11.23 9.10
N ALA A 399 -14.81 -12.35 9.06
CA ALA A 399 -14.21 -13.68 9.15
C ALA A 399 -13.20 -13.93 8.01
N THR A 400 -13.53 -13.50 6.78
CA THR A 400 -12.61 -13.59 5.64
C THR A 400 -11.35 -12.73 5.84
N LEU A 401 -11.49 -11.51 6.38
CA LEU A 401 -10.34 -10.64 6.65
C LEU A 401 -9.44 -11.23 7.76
N TYR A 402 -10.05 -11.83 8.78
CA TYR A 402 -9.35 -12.52 9.85
C TYR A 402 -8.55 -13.73 9.34
N ASP A 403 -9.18 -14.61 8.55
CA ASP A 403 -8.50 -15.75 7.91
C ASP A 403 -7.32 -15.27 7.04
N ARG A 404 -7.49 -14.17 6.29
CA ARG A 404 -6.42 -13.60 5.47
C ARG A 404 -5.25 -13.09 6.30
N ALA A 405 -5.52 -12.36 7.39
CA ALA A 405 -4.48 -11.87 8.29
C ALA A 405 -3.64 -13.02 8.86
N PHE A 406 -4.31 -14.10 9.28
CA PHE A 406 -3.67 -15.30 9.78
C PHE A 406 -2.86 -16.01 8.68
N ALA A 407 -3.40 -16.14 7.47
CA ALA A 407 -2.72 -16.78 6.35
C ALA A 407 -1.41 -16.10 5.94
N VAL A 408 -1.34 -14.77 6.08
CA VAL A 408 -0.11 -14.02 5.77
C VAL A 408 0.82 -13.86 6.98
N GLY A 409 0.50 -14.51 8.11
CA GLY A 409 1.36 -14.52 9.30
C GLY A 409 1.36 -13.23 10.11
N LEU A 410 0.32 -12.40 9.99
CA LEU A 410 0.25 -11.09 10.65
C LEU A 410 -0.54 -11.13 11.96
N SER A 411 -0.08 -10.33 12.93
CA SER A 411 -0.81 -10.08 14.18
C SER A 411 -2.14 -9.37 13.90
N ALA A 412 -3.20 -9.82 14.57
CA ALA A 412 -4.51 -9.17 14.54
C ALA A 412 -4.69 -8.15 15.67
N ALA A 413 -3.67 -7.98 16.53
CA ALA A 413 -3.76 -7.12 17.71
C ALA A 413 -3.67 -5.62 17.40
N SER A 414 -3.04 -5.24 16.28
CA SER A 414 -2.85 -3.85 15.88
C SER A 414 -3.50 -3.61 14.52
N ALA A 415 -4.78 -3.25 14.58
CA ALA A 415 -5.63 -3.12 13.41
C ALA A 415 -6.45 -1.84 13.44
N TYR A 416 -6.62 -1.21 12.28
CA TYR A 416 -7.60 -0.14 12.08
C TYR A 416 -8.70 -0.65 11.17
N THR A 417 -9.95 -0.54 11.61
CA THR A 417 -11.07 -1.22 10.97
C THR A 417 -12.03 -0.22 10.37
N LEU A 418 -12.48 -0.53 9.16
CA LEU A 418 -13.38 0.28 8.35
C LEU A 418 -14.63 -0.54 8.07
N ALA A 419 -15.74 -0.17 8.69
CA ALA A 419 -17.04 -0.81 8.50
C ALA A 419 -17.97 0.10 7.69
N SER A 420 -18.87 -0.49 6.91
CA SER A 420 -19.99 0.27 6.34
C SER A 420 -21.00 0.59 7.44
N LEU A 421 -21.24 1.87 7.73
CA LEU A 421 -22.17 2.36 8.78
C LEU A 421 -23.66 1.99 8.56
N GLY A 422 -23.99 1.28 7.49
CA GLY A 422 -25.38 1.00 7.10
C GLY A 422 -26.06 -0.18 7.80
N GLU A 423 -25.33 -1.03 8.53
CA GLU A 423 -25.96 -2.13 9.28
C GLU A 423 -26.14 -1.72 10.75
N PRO A 424 -27.38 -1.66 11.26
CA PRO A 424 -27.63 -1.33 12.66
C PRO A 424 -26.89 -2.33 13.54
N ARG A 425 -26.16 -1.82 14.54
CA ARG A 425 -25.47 -2.60 15.59
C ARG A 425 -26.47 -3.23 16.56
N ASN A 426 -27.50 -3.90 16.05
CA ASN A 426 -28.59 -4.47 16.85
C ASN A 426 -28.23 -5.80 17.53
N ASP A 427 -26.95 -6.14 17.67
CA ASP A 427 -26.52 -7.17 18.64
C ASP A 427 -26.41 -6.50 20.02
N GLU A 428 -27.55 -6.11 20.59
CA GLU A 428 -27.65 -5.25 21.78
C GLU A 428 -27.07 -5.85 23.08
N ASP A 429 -26.71 -7.13 23.13
CA ASP A 429 -26.22 -7.73 24.38
C ASP A 429 -24.81 -8.33 24.37
N ASN A 430 -24.11 -8.43 23.23
CA ASN A 430 -22.81 -9.14 23.20
C ASN A 430 -21.69 -8.52 22.36
N GLY A 431 -21.90 -7.37 21.70
CA GLY A 431 -20.92 -6.74 20.81
C GLY A 431 -20.92 -7.36 19.40
N THR A 432 -20.19 -6.78 18.44
CA THR A 432 -20.19 -7.31 17.05
C THR A 432 -19.20 -8.46 16.87
N VAL A 433 -19.36 -9.34 15.86
CA VAL A 433 -18.38 -10.42 15.58
C VAL A 433 -17.00 -9.85 15.32
N HIS A 434 -16.95 -8.70 14.67
CA HIS A 434 -15.73 -7.92 14.48
C HIS A 434 -14.96 -7.70 15.79
N ASP A 435 -15.65 -7.35 16.89
CA ASP A 435 -15.01 -7.05 18.17
C ASP A 435 -14.43 -8.31 18.84
N LEU A 436 -14.95 -9.50 18.51
CA LEU A 436 -14.34 -10.77 18.93
C LEU A 436 -13.09 -11.10 18.12
N LEU A 437 -13.14 -10.87 16.81
CA LEU A 437 -12.06 -11.19 15.88
C LEU A 437 -10.88 -10.22 16.02
N PHE A 438 -11.16 -8.94 16.29
CA PHE A 438 -10.16 -7.89 16.40
C PHE A 438 -10.37 -7.07 17.68
N PRO A 439 -10.17 -7.67 18.87
CA PRO A 439 -10.56 -7.06 20.15
C PRO A 439 -9.82 -5.76 20.49
N ASN A 440 -8.62 -5.59 19.93
CA ASN A 440 -7.78 -4.41 20.12
C ASN A 440 -7.79 -3.47 18.90
N SER A 441 -8.74 -3.64 17.98
CA SER A 441 -8.81 -2.79 16.80
C SER A 441 -9.37 -1.41 17.09
N HIS A 442 -8.82 -0.43 16.38
CA HIS A 442 -9.33 0.93 16.38
C HIS A 442 -10.35 1.09 15.24
N HIS A 443 -11.61 1.26 15.63
CA HIS A 443 -12.69 1.57 14.70
C HIS A 443 -12.54 3.00 14.18
N LEU A 444 -12.22 3.15 12.89
CA LEU A 444 -12.06 4.47 12.27
C LEU A 444 -13.44 5.09 12.01
N ARG A 445 -13.84 6.02 12.87
CA ARG A 445 -15.07 6.81 12.72
C ARG A 445 -14.74 8.16 12.11
N ASP A 446 -14.75 8.23 10.79
CA ASP A 446 -14.43 9.43 10.03
C ASP A 446 -15.37 9.53 8.81
N PRO A 447 -16.00 10.71 8.55
CA PRO A 447 -16.90 10.89 7.40
C PRO A 447 -16.28 10.50 6.05
N ARG A 448 -14.95 10.60 5.92
CA ARG A 448 -14.20 10.22 4.72
C ARG A 448 -14.14 8.71 4.56
N VAL A 449 -13.96 7.99 5.66
CA VAL A 449 -14.01 6.53 5.72
C VAL A 449 -15.39 6.04 5.35
N ASP A 450 -16.44 6.64 5.94
CA ASP A 450 -17.83 6.28 5.65
C ASP A 450 -18.17 6.51 4.17
N SER A 451 -17.77 7.67 3.65
CA SER A 451 -17.90 8.00 2.23
C SER A 451 -17.15 6.99 1.35
N ALA A 452 -15.91 6.64 1.68
CA ALA A 452 -15.12 5.71 0.89
C ALA A 452 -15.72 4.29 0.92
N MET A 453 -16.18 3.81 2.08
CA MET A 453 -16.81 2.49 2.24
C MET A 453 -18.14 2.40 1.47
N LYS A 454 -18.98 3.43 1.53
CA LYS A 454 -20.27 3.47 0.81
C LYS A 454 -20.13 3.26 -0.70
N HIS A 455 -19.05 3.77 -1.30
CA HIS A 455 -18.81 3.65 -2.74
C HIS A 455 -17.97 2.41 -3.13
N ALA A 456 -17.35 1.73 -2.15
CA ALA A 456 -16.36 0.70 -2.42
C ALA A 456 -16.92 -0.64 -2.88
N ARG A 457 -18.23 -0.90 -2.71
CA ARG A 457 -18.83 -2.25 -2.82
C ARG A 457 -18.04 -3.26 -1.96
N ALA A 458 -17.76 -2.90 -0.72
CA ALA A 458 -17.09 -3.77 0.26
C ALA A 458 -17.90 -3.74 1.56
N HIS A 459 -18.01 -4.90 2.22
CA HIS A 459 -18.71 -5.00 3.51
C HIS A 459 -17.76 -4.71 4.67
N ALA A 460 -16.47 -5.04 4.52
CA ALA A 460 -15.44 -4.76 5.51
C ALA A 460 -14.10 -4.42 4.84
N ALA A 461 -13.33 -3.56 5.49
CA ALA A 461 -11.93 -3.31 5.19
C ALA A 461 -11.12 -3.10 6.48
N ILE A 462 -9.83 -3.40 6.42
CA ILE A 462 -8.93 -3.37 7.56
C ILE A 462 -7.54 -2.91 7.10
N LEU A 463 -6.91 -2.07 7.90
CA LEU A 463 -5.51 -1.71 7.79
C LEU A 463 -4.77 -2.36 8.96
N LEU A 464 -3.98 -3.39 8.66
CA LEU A 464 -3.24 -4.17 9.64
C LEU A 464 -1.80 -3.70 9.72
N ALA A 465 -1.29 -3.46 10.93
CA ALA A 465 0.14 -3.25 11.12
C ALA A 465 0.90 -4.50 10.68
N ALA A 466 2.02 -4.31 10.01
CA ALA A 466 2.83 -5.38 9.46
C ALA A 466 3.72 -6.04 10.53
N LYS A 467 3.11 -6.46 11.63
CA LYS A 467 3.77 -7.13 12.75
C LYS A 467 3.63 -8.66 12.59
N PRO A 468 4.73 -9.43 12.61
CA PRO A 468 4.67 -10.88 12.65
C PRO A 468 3.86 -11.36 13.86
N ARG A 469 3.13 -12.46 13.70
CA ARG A 469 2.44 -13.11 14.83
C ARG A 469 3.43 -13.59 15.89
N ASP A 470 3.07 -13.39 17.14
CA ASP A 470 3.76 -13.96 18.30
C ASP A 470 2.87 -14.97 19.05
N ARG A 471 3.30 -15.42 20.24
CA ARG A 471 2.54 -16.37 21.06
C ARG A 471 1.25 -15.76 21.61
N GLU A 472 1.25 -14.47 21.93
CA GLU A 472 0.07 -13.78 22.47
C GLU A 472 -1.03 -13.70 21.42
N ASP A 473 -0.67 -13.55 20.14
CA ASP A 473 -1.62 -13.61 19.03
C ASP A 473 -2.36 -14.96 18.94
N TRP A 474 -1.70 -16.08 19.26
CA TRP A 474 -2.36 -17.38 19.31
C TRP A 474 -3.31 -17.52 20.50
N THR A 475 -2.94 -16.99 21.66
CA THR A 475 -3.86 -16.93 22.81
C THR A 475 -5.08 -16.06 22.49
N ALA A 476 -4.88 -14.93 21.82
CA ALA A 476 -5.96 -14.08 21.33
C ALA A 476 -6.81 -14.81 20.27
N HIS A 477 -6.19 -15.63 19.41
CA HIS A 477 -6.89 -16.46 18.43
C HIS A 477 -7.82 -17.47 19.09
N VAL A 478 -7.34 -18.26 20.05
CA VAL A 478 -8.15 -19.24 20.79
C VAL A 478 -9.32 -18.54 21.48
N ARG A 479 -9.09 -17.36 22.06
CA ARG A 479 -10.15 -16.54 22.66
C ARG A 479 -11.18 -16.07 21.64
N ALA A 480 -10.75 -15.61 20.47
CA ALA A 480 -11.65 -15.20 19.39
C ALA A 480 -12.49 -16.39 18.89
N VAL A 481 -11.87 -17.53 18.61
CA VAL A 481 -12.54 -18.78 18.22
C VAL A 481 -13.58 -19.20 19.26
N ARG A 482 -13.20 -19.21 20.54
CA ARG A 482 -14.09 -19.51 21.66
C ARG A 482 -15.28 -18.55 21.70
N GLY A 483 -15.04 -17.24 21.62
CA GLY A 483 -16.08 -16.23 21.65
C GLY A 483 -17.08 -16.38 20.50
N VAL A 484 -16.59 -16.64 19.28
CA VAL A 484 -17.45 -16.86 18.11
C VAL A 484 -18.27 -18.15 18.27
N LEU A 485 -17.65 -19.25 18.69
CA LEU A 485 -18.33 -20.52 18.93
C LEU A 485 -19.44 -20.38 19.99
N SER A 486 -19.15 -19.73 21.11
CA SER A 486 -20.15 -19.46 22.15
C SER A 486 -21.34 -18.66 21.61
N ARG A 487 -21.10 -17.63 20.80
CA ARG A 487 -22.18 -16.87 20.15
C ARG A 487 -22.98 -17.66 19.13
N ARG A 488 -22.41 -18.75 18.60
CA ARG A 488 -23.10 -19.67 17.70
C ARG A 488 -23.79 -20.83 18.44
N GLY A 489 -23.85 -20.77 19.78
CA GLY A 489 -24.53 -21.75 20.63
C GLY A 489 -23.68 -22.94 21.05
N TRP A 490 -22.40 -22.98 20.65
CA TRP A 490 -21.50 -24.04 21.08
C TRP A 490 -21.07 -23.78 22.53
N ARG A 491 -20.75 -24.83 23.28
CA ARG A 491 -20.22 -24.71 24.65
C ARG A 491 -18.75 -25.12 24.68
N PRO A 492 -17.82 -24.22 24.28
CA PRO A 492 -16.40 -24.52 24.29
C PRO A 492 -15.87 -24.59 25.73
N LYS A 493 -15.13 -25.65 26.04
CA LYS A 493 -14.36 -25.86 27.27
C LYS A 493 -12.89 -26.03 26.91
N ASP A 494 -12.00 -25.73 27.83
CA ASP A 494 -10.56 -25.94 27.61
C ASP A 494 -10.26 -27.43 27.35
N GLY A 495 -9.35 -27.67 26.41
CA GLY A 495 -8.82 -28.99 26.05
C GLY A 495 -7.65 -29.42 26.93
N ASN A 496 -6.91 -30.43 26.48
CA ASN A 496 -5.68 -30.88 27.14
C ASN A 496 -4.50 -29.95 26.82
N ASP A 497 -4.53 -29.28 25.67
CA ASP A 497 -3.55 -28.30 25.21
C ASP A 497 -4.12 -26.87 25.24
N GLU A 498 -3.28 -25.84 25.38
CA GLU A 498 -3.68 -24.42 25.37
C GLU A 498 -4.35 -23.98 24.05
N TYR A 499 -4.18 -24.75 22.97
CA TYR A 499 -4.80 -24.53 21.67
C TYR A 499 -5.98 -25.47 21.36
N GLU A 500 -6.37 -26.33 22.31
CA GLU A 500 -7.49 -27.25 22.15
C GLU A 500 -8.76 -26.76 22.85
N LEU A 501 -9.91 -26.97 22.22
CA LEU A 501 -11.22 -26.67 22.76
C LEU A 501 -12.11 -27.91 22.64
N ASN A 502 -12.62 -28.40 23.78
CA ASN A 502 -13.68 -29.40 23.81
C ASN A 502 -15.02 -28.70 23.58
N LEU A 503 -15.74 -29.08 22.53
CA LEU A 503 -17.00 -28.46 22.12
C LEU A 503 -18.18 -29.39 22.40
N GLU A 504 -19.19 -28.86 23.08
CA GLU A 504 -20.51 -29.48 23.20
C GLU A 504 -21.50 -28.67 22.34
N ALA A 505 -22.26 -29.38 21.50
CA ALA A 505 -23.38 -28.80 20.74
C ALA A 505 -24.66 -28.87 21.58
N GLU A 506 -25.51 -27.84 21.48
CA GLU A 506 -26.68 -27.66 22.36
C GLU A 506 -27.64 -28.87 22.39
N ASP A 507 -27.82 -29.52 21.23
CA ASP A 507 -28.74 -30.66 21.04
C ASP A 507 -28.02 -32.00 20.78
N SER A 508 -26.71 -32.09 21.07
CA SER A 508 -25.94 -33.31 20.82
C SER A 508 -25.22 -33.79 22.07
N SER A 509 -25.36 -35.07 22.38
CA SER A 509 -24.51 -35.75 23.37
C SER A 509 -23.08 -35.98 22.88
N LYS A 510 -22.83 -35.78 21.58
CA LYS A 510 -21.51 -35.96 20.99
C LYS A 510 -20.61 -34.79 21.36
N GLN A 511 -19.44 -35.10 21.93
CA GLN A 511 -18.37 -34.14 22.14
C GLN A 511 -17.48 -34.06 20.91
N TYR A 512 -17.04 -32.85 20.59
CA TYR A 512 -16.09 -32.59 19.51
C TYR A 512 -14.83 -31.98 20.08
N LEU A 513 -13.68 -32.28 19.48
CA LEU A 513 -12.40 -31.63 19.78
C LEU A 513 -12.10 -30.63 18.65
N LEU A 514 -11.88 -29.36 18.97
CA LEU A 514 -11.36 -28.37 18.03
C LEU A 514 -9.92 -28.02 18.38
N ARG A 515 -9.01 -28.30 17.45
CA ARG A 515 -7.63 -27.83 17.48
C ARG A 515 -7.57 -26.46 16.83
N ALA A 516 -7.53 -25.39 17.64
CA ALA A 516 -7.48 -24.01 17.17
C ALA A 516 -6.12 -23.67 16.50
N ARG A 517 -5.10 -24.50 16.73
CA ARG A 517 -3.83 -24.48 16.02
C ARG A 517 -3.55 -25.87 15.48
N SER A 518 -3.50 -26.01 14.17
CA SER A 518 -3.21 -27.29 13.51
C SER A 518 -1.85 -27.25 12.83
N GLU A 519 -1.16 -28.39 12.81
CA GLU A 519 0.03 -28.55 11.98
C GLU A 519 -0.36 -28.40 10.51
N PRO A 520 0.44 -27.67 9.70
CA PRO A 520 0.23 -27.59 8.27
C PRO A 520 0.22 -29.01 7.67
N VAL A 521 -0.61 -29.22 6.65
CA VAL A 521 -0.61 -30.51 5.95
C VAL A 521 0.67 -30.59 5.13
N ASP A 522 1.58 -31.48 5.53
CA ASP A 522 2.84 -31.66 4.82
C ASP A 522 2.62 -32.11 3.37
N GLY A 523 3.34 -31.44 2.46
CA GLY A 523 3.37 -31.74 1.04
C GLY A 523 2.15 -31.27 0.24
N LYS A 524 2.10 -31.70 -1.02
CA LYS A 524 0.96 -31.40 -1.90
C LYS A 524 -0.28 -32.17 -1.40
N PRO A 525 -1.46 -31.52 -1.26
CA PRO A 525 -2.68 -32.20 -0.85
C PRO A 525 -2.99 -33.38 -1.78
N SER A 526 -3.17 -34.56 -1.19
CA SER A 526 -3.45 -35.82 -1.89
C SER A 526 -4.46 -36.64 -1.11
N TRP A 527 -5.36 -37.32 -1.81
CA TRP A 527 -6.32 -38.25 -1.25
C TRP A 527 -6.69 -39.29 -2.32
N ASP A 528 -7.01 -40.51 -1.87
CA ASP A 528 -7.63 -41.53 -2.72
C ASP A 528 -9.15 -41.35 -2.67
N PRO A 529 -9.84 -41.12 -3.81
CA PRO A 529 -11.28 -40.90 -3.81
C PRO A 529 -12.07 -42.09 -3.27
N SER A 530 -11.67 -43.33 -3.60
CA SER A 530 -12.41 -44.52 -3.19
C SER A 530 -12.30 -44.78 -1.69
N GLU A 531 -11.12 -44.59 -1.09
CA GLU A 531 -10.94 -44.65 0.35
C GLU A 531 -11.64 -43.48 1.06
N LEU A 532 -11.59 -42.28 0.48
CA LEU A 532 -12.28 -41.11 1.03
C LEU A 532 -13.80 -41.29 1.06
N MET A 533 -14.39 -41.90 0.03
CA MET A 533 -15.82 -42.26 0.01
C MET A 533 -16.16 -43.35 1.04
N ARG A 534 -15.16 -44.07 1.58
CA ARG A 534 -15.40 -45.02 2.67
C ARG A 534 -15.62 -44.36 4.03
N SER A 535 -15.22 -43.10 4.19
CA SER A 535 -15.38 -42.36 5.44
C SER A 535 -16.84 -41.98 5.69
N ASP A 536 -17.30 -42.12 6.94
CA ASP A 536 -18.60 -41.62 7.38
C ASP A 536 -18.43 -40.22 7.99
N LEU A 537 -19.06 -39.21 7.39
CA LEU A 537 -18.97 -37.84 7.88
C LEU A 537 -19.60 -37.68 9.28
N GLN A 538 -20.53 -38.57 9.67
CA GLN A 538 -21.10 -38.57 11.02
C GLN A 538 -20.10 -39.00 12.08
N SER A 539 -19.06 -39.76 11.73
CA SER A 539 -18.07 -40.23 12.71
C SER A 539 -17.10 -39.13 13.13
N ILE A 540 -16.94 -38.07 12.32
CA ILE A 540 -16.06 -36.93 12.60
C ILE A 540 -16.37 -36.34 13.98
N ASN A 541 -15.38 -36.37 14.86
CA ASN A 541 -15.41 -35.79 16.19
C ASN A 541 -14.29 -34.75 16.41
N THR A 542 -13.40 -34.56 15.43
CA THR A 542 -12.26 -33.67 15.54
C THR A 542 -12.28 -32.65 14.41
N PHE A 543 -12.13 -31.39 14.78
CA PHE A 543 -12.02 -30.24 13.90
C PHE A 543 -10.61 -29.66 14.01
N SER A 544 -10.06 -29.27 12.87
CA SER A 544 -8.70 -28.73 12.79
C SER A 544 -8.76 -27.35 12.15
N PHE A 545 -8.53 -26.31 12.94
CA PHE A 545 -8.54 -24.94 12.43
C PHE A 545 -7.34 -24.70 11.52
N THR A 546 -7.59 -24.11 10.36
CA THR A 546 -6.56 -23.57 9.46
C THR A 546 -7.10 -22.38 8.68
N GLU A 547 -6.22 -21.45 8.36
CA GLU A 547 -6.46 -20.34 7.45
C GLU A 547 -6.78 -20.79 6.02
N ASP A 548 -6.24 -21.94 5.57
CA ASP A 548 -6.36 -22.43 4.20
C ASP A 548 -7.42 -23.53 4.09
N GLY A 549 -8.66 -23.17 4.45
CA GLY A 549 -9.84 -24.03 4.39
C GLY A 549 -10.32 -24.35 2.95
N ASN A 550 -9.41 -24.49 1.99
CA ASN A 550 -9.75 -24.85 0.62
C ASN A 550 -10.13 -26.35 0.51
N THR A 551 -10.86 -26.71 -0.55
CA THR A 551 -11.37 -28.07 -0.71
C THR A 551 -10.27 -29.15 -0.75
N PRO A 552 -9.15 -28.97 -1.49
CA PRO A 552 -8.03 -29.92 -1.44
C PRO A 552 -7.53 -30.21 -0.02
N ASN A 553 -7.37 -29.19 0.83
CA ASN A 553 -6.90 -29.36 2.21
C ASN A 553 -7.93 -30.04 3.09
N ILE A 554 -9.22 -29.72 2.92
CA ILE A 554 -10.32 -30.41 3.62
C ILE A 554 -10.27 -31.91 3.32
N LEU A 555 -10.19 -32.29 2.04
CA LEU A 555 -10.17 -33.70 1.65
C LEU A 555 -8.89 -34.42 2.09
N ALA A 556 -7.73 -33.79 1.94
CA ALA A 556 -6.47 -34.38 2.36
C ALA A 556 -6.43 -34.63 3.89
N ARG A 557 -6.97 -33.71 4.70
CA ARG A 557 -7.01 -33.89 6.16
C ARG A 557 -8.04 -34.94 6.58
N LEU A 558 -9.22 -34.94 5.97
CA LEU A 558 -10.23 -35.98 6.19
C LEU A 558 -9.67 -37.36 5.84
N TYR A 559 -8.95 -37.47 4.72
CA TYR A 559 -8.31 -38.70 4.28
C TYR A 559 -7.23 -39.19 5.25
N ARG A 560 -6.29 -38.32 5.62
CA ARG A 560 -5.11 -38.72 6.41
C ARG A 560 -5.38 -38.86 7.91
N HIS A 561 -6.29 -38.06 8.45
CA HIS A 561 -6.47 -37.94 9.90
C HIS A 561 -7.92 -38.15 10.36
N GLY A 562 -8.90 -38.23 9.44
CA GLY A 562 -10.32 -38.26 9.83
C GLY A 562 -10.81 -36.96 10.48
N GLU A 563 -10.07 -35.86 10.32
CA GLU A 563 -10.37 -34.56 10.90
C GLU A 563 -11.00 -33.63 9.86
N LEU A 564 -12.01 -32.88 10.27
CA LEU A 564 -12.59 -31.84 9.41
C LEU A 564 -11.82 -30.54 9.59
N VAL A 565 -11.20 -30.09 8.49
CA VAL A 565 -10.59 -28.77 8.45
C VAL A 565 -11.67 -27.69 8.54
N VAL A 566 -11.50 -26.70 9.40
CA VAL A 566 -12.40 -25.55 9.55
C VAL A 566 -11.61 -24.24 9.51
N ASN A 567 -12.25 -23.14 9.14
CA ASN A 567 -11.67 -21.80 9.26
C ASN A 567 -12.66 -20.85 9.94
N MET A 568 -12.30 -19.56 10.11
CA MET A 568 -13.15 -18.63 10.84
C MET A 568 -14.48 -18.39 10.11
N ARG A 569 -14.50 -18.41 8.78
CA ARG A 569 -15.76 -18.31 8.02
C ARG A 569 -16.70 -19.48 8.27
N ASP A 570 -16.17 -20.70 8.37
CA ASP A 570 -16.97 -21.90 8.65
C ASP A 570 -17.58 -21.81 10.05
N ILE A 571 -16.78 -21.42 11.04
CA ILE A 571 -17.22 -21.25 12.42
C ILE A 571 -18.27 -20.12 12.52
N CYS A 572 -17.98 -18.95 11.95
CA CYS A 572 -18.93 -17.83 11.91
C CYS A 572 -20.20 -18.18 11.13
N GLY A 573 -20.15 -19.07 10.14
CA GLY A 573 -21.33 -19.50 9.39
C GLY A 573 -22.14 -20.58 10.10
N SER A 574 -21.57 -21.28 11.06
CA SER A 574 -22.22 -22.43 11.72
C SER A 574 -23.18 -22.02 12.84
N GLU A 575 -24.13 -22.90 13.13
CA GLU A 575 -24.97 -22.90 14.33
C GLU A 575 -24.65 -24.17 15.13
N ALA A 576 -24.72 -24.16 16.45
CA ALA A 576 -24.40 -25.36 17.23
C ALA A 576 -25.40 -26.51 17.03
N THR A 577 -26.60 -26.17 16.57
CA THR A 577 -27.66 -27.11 16.21
C THR A 577 -27.17 -28.00 15.05
N GLY A 578 -26.91 -29.29 15.33
CA GLY A 578 -26.49 -30.27 14.33
C GLY A 578 -25.01 -30.69 14.32
N GLY A 579 -24.17 -30.12 15.20
CA GLY A 579 -22.78 -30.57 15.36
C GLY A 579 -21.95 -30.45 14.07
N VAL A 580 -21.37 -31.55 13.57
CA VAL A 580 -20.55 -31.53 12.33
C VAL A 580 -21.34 -31.04 11.10
N TRP A 581 -22.65 -31.29 11.05
CA TRP A 581 -23.46 -30.95 9.89
C TRP A 581 -23.65 -29.45 9.68
N SER A 582 -23.66 -28.68 10.75
CA SER A 582 -23.75 -27.21 10.65
C SER A 582 -22.46 -26.59 10.12
N ILE A 583 -21.30 -27.17 10.47
CA ILE A 583 -20.00 -26.81 9.91
C ILE A 583 -19.96 -27.14 8.41
N LEU A 584 -20.35 -28.36 8.02
CA LEU A 584 -20.41 -28.78 6.62
C LEU A 584 -21.38 -27.92 5.80
N ALA A 585 -22.50 -27.49 6.38
CA ALA A 585 -23.44 -26.54 5.78
C ALA A 585 -22.82 -25.16 5.57
N ALA A 586 -22.00 -24.67 6.51
CA ALA A 586 -21.23 -23.44 6.33
C ALA A 586 -20.18 -23.57 5.21
N GLN A 587 -19.47 -24.69 5.16
CA GLN A 587 -18.50 -24.98 4.09
C GLN A 587 -19.15 -25.06 2.72
N LEU A 588 -20.30 -25.73 2.62
CA LEU A 588 -21.06 -25.84 1.39
C LEU A 588 -21.38 -24.46 0.81
N ARG A 589 -21.84 -23.53 1.66
CA ARG A 589 -22.09 -22.12 1.27
C ARG A 589 -20.83 -21.42 0.82
N ARG A 590 -19.76 -21.49 1.60
CA ARG A 590 -18.48 -20.83 1.29
C ARG A 590 -17.93 -21.29 -0.07
N LEU A 591 -17.96 -22.59 -0.31
CA LEU A 591 -17.35 -23.23 -1.47
C LEU A 591 -18.16 -23.05 -2.77
N THR A 592 -19.37 -22.49 -2.72
CA THR A 592 -20.16 -22.17 -3.94
C THR A 592 -19.44 -21.23 -4.89
N SER A 593 -18.70 -20.26 -4.37
CA SER A 593 -18.29 -19.04 -5.09
C SER A 593 -16.95 -19.16 -5.85
N GLY A 594 -16.61 -20.33 -6.39
CA GLY A 594 -15.34 -20.53 -7.09
C GLY A 594 -15.44 -21.44 -8.31
N GLN A 595 -14.33 -21.52 -9.06
CA GLN A 595 -14.25 -22.39 -10.22
C GLN A 595 -14.39 -23.86 -9.81
N MET A 596 -15.11 -24.62 -10.63
CA MET A 596 -15.23 -26.06 -10.47
C MET A 596 -13.88 -26.74 -10.65
N ASN A 597 -13.59 -27.70 -9.78
CA ASN A 597 -12.39 -28.52 -9.87
C ASN A 597 -12.65 -29.90 -9.27
N ARG A 598 -11.71 -30.83 -9.51
CA ARG A 598 -11.77 -32.22 -9.03
C ARG A 598 -12.04 -32.32 -7.53
N ALA A 599 -11.38 -31.51 -6.70
CA ALA A 599 -11.57 -31.51 -5.26
C ALA A 599 -13.00 -31.14 -4.86
N ARG A 600 -13.58 -30.12 -5.49
CA ARG A 600 -14.97 -29.70 -5.25
C ARG A 600 -15.98 -30.78 -5.60
N SER A 601 -15.79 -31.44 -6.74
CA SER A 601 -16.65 -32.56 -7.11
C SER A 601 -16.54 -33.72 -6.13
N HIS A 602 -15.34 -34.06 -5.65
CA HIS A 602 -15.16 -35.09 -4.62
C HIS A 602 -15.78 -34.70 -3.27
N PHE A 603 -15.64 -33.45 -2.83
CA PHE A 603 -16.27 -32.98 -1.59
C PHE A 603 -17.80 -33.07 -1.67
N MET A 604 -18.39 -32.65 -2.79
CA MET A 604 -19.84 -32.80 -3.00
C MET A 604 -20.26 -34.27 -3.05
N ALA A 605 -19.50 -35.12 -3.74
CA ALA A 605 -19.74 -36.55 -3.79
C ALA A 605 -19.69 -37.21 -2.41
N MET A 606 -18.78 -36.79 -1.52
CA MET A 606 -18.77 -37.28 -0.14
C MET A 606 -20.06 -36.96 0.61
N LEU A 607 -20.59 -35.74 0.46
CA LEU A 607 -21.86 -35.35 1.07
C LEU A 607 -23.01 -36.21 0.55
N ILE A 608 -23.07 -36.41 -0.77
CA ILE A 608 -24.11 -37.23 -1.42
C ILE A 608 -23.98 -38.70 -1.01
N ASN A 609 -22.78 -39.28 -1.06
CA ASN A 609 -22.53 -40.66 -0.64
C ASN A 609 -22.91 -40.90 0.83
N CYS A 610 -22.69 -39.90 1.69
CA CYS A 610 -23.19 -39.98 3.06
C CYS A 610 -24.73 -40.06 3.11
N ALA A 611 -25.45 -39.34 2.25
CA ALA A 611 -26.91 -39.49 2.15
C ALA A 611 -27.31 -40.90 1.68
N PHE A 612 -26.60 -41.48 0.70
CA PHE A 612 -26.85 -42.85 0.24
C PHE A 612 -26.68 -43.87 1.37
N ARG A 613 -25.57 -43.79 2.12
CA ARG A 613 -25.25 -44.71 3.22
C ARG A 613 -26.29 -44.73 4.34
N HIS A 614 -26.89 -43.58 4.60
CA HIS A 614 -27.91 -43.42 5.65
C HIS A 614 -29.35 -43.53 5.10
N GLY A 615 -29.53 -43.88 3.82
CA GLY A 615 -30.87 -44.04 3.22
C GLY A 615 -31.65 -42.74 3.07
N HIS A 616 -30.98 -41.61 2.98
CA HIS A 616 -31.56 -40.27 2.89
C HIS A 616 -31.66 -39.75 1.45
N VAL A 617 -31.88 -40.64 0.48
CA VAL A 617 -31.98 -40.31 -0.94
C VAL A 617 -33.39 -40.63 -1.45
N THR A 618 -34.09 -39.60 -1.90
CA THR A 618 -35.44 -39.69 -2.48
C THR A 618 -35.45 -39.08 -3.89
N LEU A 619 -34.59 -39.62 -4.76
CA LEU A 619 -34.43 -39.19 -6.15
C LEU A 619 -34.67 -40.38 -7.09
N GLN A 620 -35.35 -40.17 -8.22
CA GLN A 620 -35.59 -41.22 -9.21
C GLN A 620 -34.28 -41.71 -9.84
N GLU A 621 -33.35 -40.80 -10.11
CA GLU A 621 -32.04 -41.04 -10.70
C GLU A 621 -30.97 -41.47 -9.69
N ALA A 622 -31.35 -41.92 -8.49
CA ALA A 622 -30.41 -42.28 -7.42
C ALA A 622 -29.35 -43.31 -7.88
N GLY A 623 -29.73 -44.30 -8.69
CA GLY A 623 -28.78 -45.29 -9.24
C GLY A 623 -27.67 -44.66 -10.08
N VAL A 624 -28.04 -43.74 -10.98
CA VAL A 624 -27.08 -43.04 -11.87
C VAL A 624 -26.11 -42.17 -11.07
N ILE A 625 -26.61 -41.49 -10.04
CA ILE A 625 -25.75 -40.68 -9.16
C ILE A 625 -24.80 -41.56 -8.35
N GLY A 626 -25.28 -42.69 -7.82
CA GLY A 626 -24.44 -43.65 -7.08
C GLY A 626 -23.29 -44.16 -7.95
N GLU A 627 -23.60 -44.64 -9.16
CA GLU A 627 -22.59 -45.11 -10.12
C GLU A 627 -21.58 -44.02 -10.49
N ALA A 628 -22.04 -42.78 -10.69
CA ALA A 628 -21.17 -41.65 -11.02
C ALA A 628 -20.22 -41.27 -9.87
N ILE A 629 -20.66 -41.44 -8.61
CA ILE A 629 -19.86 -41.13 -7.42
C ILE A 629 -18.81 -42.20 -7.15
N ASP A 630 -19.19 -43.47 -7.30
CA ASP A 630 -18.28 -44.61 -7.09
C ASP A 630 -17.31 -44.83 -8.27
N GLY A 631 -17.63 -44.26 -9.43
CA GLY A 631 -16.84 -44.39 -10.65
C GLY A 631 -15.52 -43.59 -10.65
N PRO A 632 -14.47 -44.10 -11.32
CA PRO A 632 -13.17 -43.42 -11.44
C PRO A 632 -13.22 -42.16 -12.32
N SER A 633 -14.34 -41.94 -13.03
CA SER A 633 -14.58 -40.80 -13.92
C SER A 633 -14.86 -39.49 -13.18
N LEU A 634 -15.19 -39.55 -11.88
CA LEU A 634 -15.51 -38.37 -11.07
C LEU A 634 -14.34 -37.40 -10.93
N GLY A 635 -14.62 -36.12 -11.17
CA GLY A 635 -13.66 -35.03 -11.13
C GLY A 635 -12.86 -34.83 -12.41
N ASN A 636 -12.97 -35.76 -13.37
CA ASN A 636 -12.34 -35.69 -14.69
C ASN A 636 -13.38 -35.64 -15.82
N GLU A 637 -14.06 -36.76 -16.09
CA GLU A 637 -15.08 -36.89 -17.14
C GLU A 637 -16.48 -36.53 -16.64
N ILE A 638 -16.69 -36.55 -15.32
CA ILE A 638 -17.93 -36.17 -14.66
C ILE A 638 -17.62 -35.15 -13.56
N GLN A 639 -18.42 -34.10 -13.44
CA GLN A 639 -18.27 -33.08 -12.42
C GLN A 639 -19.59 -32.80 -11.71
N LEU A 640 -19.56 -32.72 -10.39
CA LEU A 640 -20.68 -32.22 -9.59
C LEU A 640 -20.53 -30.74 -9.36
N MET A 641 -21.43 -29.93 -9.90
CA MET A 641 -21.50 -28.47 -9.68
C MET A 641 -22.68 -28.15 -8.79
N TRP A 642 -22.55 -27.18 -7.88
CA TRP A 642 -23.68 -26.69 -7.10
C TRP A 642 -23.81 -25.18 -7.12
N SER A 643 -25.04 -24.72 -6.96
CA SER A 643 -25.42 -23.31 -7.02
C SER A 643 -26.62 -23.05 -6.11
N ARG A 644 -27.07 -21.79 -6.07
CA ARG A 644 -28.30 -21.36 -5.36
C ARG A 644 -28.35 -21.84 -3.90
N VAL A 645 -27.24 -21.74 -3.18
CA VAL A 645 -27.22 -22.22 -1.80
C VAL A 645 -27.99 -21.26 -0.91
N ARG A 646 -29.04 -21.78 -0.28
CA ARG A 646 -29.96 -21.03 0.59
C ARG A 646 -29.94 -21.63 1.97
N GLN A 647 -29.84 -20.78 2.99
CA GLN A 647 -30.08 -21.18 4.37
C GLN A 647 -31.57 -20.97 4.66
N THR A 648 -32.25 -22.02 5.08
CA THR A 648 -33.59 -21.95 5.67
C THR A 648 -33.48 -22.24 7.16
N ARG A 649 -34.58 -22.11 7.90
CA ARG A 649 -34.59 -22.41 9.34
C ARG A 649 -34.29 -23.90 9.54
N GLY A 650 -33.11 -24.21 10.08
CA GLY A 650 -32.69 -25.57 10.43
C GLY A 650 -31.95 -26.37 9.34
N GLU A 651 -31.77 -25.82 8.13
CA GLU A 651 -31.02 -26.50 7.08
C GLU A 651 -30.40 -25.54 6.05
N THR A 652 -29.41 -26.03 5.31
CA THR A 652 -28.81 -25.37 4.15
C THR A 652 -29.06 -26.23 2.91
N ARG A 653 -29.74 -25.66 1.92
CA ARG A 653 -30.06 -26.32 0.66
C ARG A 653 -29.18 -25.81 -0.46
N ALA A 654 -28.77 -26.70 -1.36
CA ALA A 654 -28.04 -26.37 -2.58
C ALA A 654 -28.64 -27.12 -3.78
N SER A 655 -28.75 -26.45 -4.92
CA SER A 655 -29.09 -27.10 -6.19
C SER A 655 -27.81 -27.63 -6.82
N VAL A 656 -27.80 -28.91 -7.18
CA VAL A 656 -26.67 -29.67 -7.67
C VAL A 656 -26.96 -30.16 -9.09
N ARG A 657 -25.92 -30.13 -9.93
CA ARG A 657 -25.94 -30.58 -11.31
C ARG A 657 -24.81 -31.58 -11.51
N LEU A 658 -25.13 -32.71 -12.14
CA LEU A 658 -24.14 -33.68 -12.61
C LEU A 658 -23.81 -33.36 -14.06
N LEU A 659 -22.58 -32.92 -14.31
CA LEU A 659 -22.15 -32.38 -15.60
C LEU A 659 -21.11 -33.29 -16.27
N ALA A 660 -21.12 -33.27 -17.60
CA ALA A 660 -19.99 -33.74 -18.39
C ALA A 660 -18.76 -32.85 -18.11
N GLY A 661 -17.66 -33.46 -17.67
CA GLY A 661 -16.38 -32.80 -17.45
C GLY A 661 -15.60 -32.52 -18.74
N LEU A 662 -14.43 -31.90 -18.61
CA LEU A 662 -13.59 -31.53 -19.76
C LEU A 662 -13.09 -32.75 -20.57
N SER A 663 -12.95 -33.89 -19.90
CA SER A 663 -12.46 -35.13 -20.51
C SER A 663 -13.58 -36.09 -20.92
N ASN A 664 -14.85 -35.67 -20.86
CA ASN A 664 -15.97 -36.54 -21.22
C ASN A 664 -15.95 -36.87 -22.73
N PRO A 665 -15.93 -38.14 -23.15
CA PRO A 665 -15.83 -38.50 -24.57
C PRO A 665 -17.17 -38.42 -25.31
N PHE A 666 -18.29 -38.32 -24.60
CA PHE A 666 -19.63 -38.45 -25.17
C PHE A 666 -20.41 -37.12 -25.22
N HIS A 667 -20.14 -36.20 -24.30
CA HIS A 667 -20.89 -34.96 -24.14
C HIS A 667 -19.98 -33.73 -24.08
N GLN A 668 -20.50 -32.58 -24.53
CA GLN A 668 -19.79 -31.31 -24.42
C GLN A 668 -19.61 -30.93 -22.94
N PRO A 669 -18.45 -30.35 -22.55
CA PRO A 669 -18.21 -29.93 -21.18
C PRO A 669 -19.30 -28.97 -20.67
N GLY A 670 -19.85 -29.27 -19.49
CA GLY A 670 -20.93 -28.51 -18.86
C GLY A 670 -22.35 -28.92 -19.26
N HIS A 671 -22.52 -29.95 -20.10
CA HIS A 671 -23.82 -30.56 -20.37
C HIS A 671 -24.33 -31.32 -19.13
N ASP A 672 -25.61 -31.15 -18.79
CA ASP A 672 -26.26 -31.93 -17.72
C ASP A 672 -26.43 -33.39 -18.14
N LEU A 673 -25.97 -34.31 -17.30
CA LEU A 673 -26.11 -35.76 -17.51
C LEU A 673 -27.43 -36.30 -16.95
N ILE A 674 -28.00 -35.60 -15.97
CA ILE A 674 -29.33 -35.86 -15.38
C ILE A 674 -30.00 -34.52 -15.04
N PRO A 675 -31.33 -34.49 -14.79
CA PRO A 675 -31.99 -33.31 -14.26
C PRO A 675 -31.30 -32.80 -12.97
N PRO A 676 -31.25 -31.46 -12.76
CA PRO A 676 -30.76 -30.91 -11.49
C PRO A 676 -31.53 -31.46 -10.29
N PHE A 677 -30.84 -31.60 -9.17
CA PHE A 677 -31.40 -32.12 -7.93
C PHE A 677 -30.94 -31.27 -6.75
N SER A 678 -31.54 -31.48 -5.58
CA SER A 678 -31.22 -30.72 -4.39
C SER A 678 -30.52 -31.58 -3.34
N ILE A 679 -29.61 -30.95 -2.61
CA ILE A 679 -29.03 -31.48 -1.38
C ILE A 679 -29.38 -30.54 -0.22
N ALA A 680 -29.82 -31.09 0.91
CA ALA A 680 -30.09 -30.35 2.13
C ALA A 680 -29.24 -30.89 3.29
N LEU A 681 -28.53 -30.00 3.98
CA LEU A 681 -27.77 -30.30 5.19
C LEU A 681 -28.49 -29.68 6.38
N GLY A 682 -28.96 -30.52 7.30
CA GLY A 682 -29.62 -30.11 8.54
C GLY A 682 -29.07 -30.86 9.76
N ALA A 683 -29.68 -30.65 10.93
CA ALA A 683 -29.19 -31.23 12.17
C ALA A 683 -29.16 -32.78 12.19
N ARG A 684 -30.00 -33.43 11.38
CA ARG A 684 -30.10 -34.90 11.26
C ARG A 684 -29.20 -35.50 10.18
N GLY A 685 -28.49 -34.66 9.44
CA GLY A 685 -27.59 -35.10 8.39
C GLY A 685 -27.88 -34.47 7.04
N VAL A 686 -27.56 -35.23 6.01
CA VAL A 686 -27.64 -34.81 4.62
C VAL A 686 -28.71 -35.60 3.88
N HIS A 687 -29.52 -34.90 3.10
CA HIS A 687 -30.62 -35.45 2.31
C HIS A 687 -30.45 -35.07 0.84
N VAL A 688 -30.78 -35.99 -0.07
CA VAL A 688 -30.75 -35.78 -1.53
C VAL A 688 -32.13 -36.07 -2.10
N PHE A 689 -32.68 -35.13 -2.85
CA PHE A 689 -34.04 -35.22 -3.40
C PHE A 689 -34.14 -34.51 -4.75
N GLY A 690 -35.15 -34.86 -5.54
CA GLY A 690 -35.42 -34.17 -6.81
C GLY A 690 -35.73 -32.69 -6.61
N ASP A 691 -35.39 -31.84 -7.58
CA ASP A 691 -35.88 -30.47 -7.60
C ASP A 691 -37.39 -30.51 -7.90
N ASP A 692 -38.21 -30.61 -6.86
CA ASP A 692 -39.63 -30.28 -6.98
C ASP A 692 -39.69 -28.80 -7.36
N VAL A 693 -40.10 -28.54 -8.61
CA VAL A 693 -40.20 -27.19 -9.17
C VAL A 693 -41.21 -26.41 -8.33
N SER A 694 -40.70 -25.68 -7.33
CA SER A 694 -41.44 -24.70 -6.52
C SER A 694 -41.32 -23.30 -7.12
#